data_AF-A0A8J7QCW2-F1
#
_entry.id   AF-A0A8J7QCW2-F1
#
_cell.length_a   1.000
_cell.length_b   1.000
_cell.length_c   1.000
_cell.angle_alpha   90.00
_cell.angle_beta   90.00
_cell.angle_gamma   90.00
#
_symmetry.space_group_name_H-M   'P 1'
#
loop_
_entity.id
_entity.type
_entity.pdbx_description
1 polymer ?
#
loop_
_entity_poly.entity_id
_entity_poly.type
_entity_poly.pdbx_seq_one_letter_code
_entity_poly.pdbx_strand_id
1 'polypeptide(L)'
;MKGMNLNVNRRFVTGQFQQGRDVDRSRPDRLGLFVATPRTLALFNHTQQNHLSTGVTLPQFAELVHRNNQQNPNFTNTHKTRAENILRTAGVDFQNLSTANKVKAAIMLGKDQVSAAWMRANIGDVVGGNQRVIDAGKMLHKAYSFAHNQQMGGLQDPSASFNTRLALDVSEKILAQNGTVDQAMVAVMIDQLENDTLAGTFQVGPHRQEMLKLLRHINTNVAFRNALSGISAPNNGDPQTKTLRATINKPVGNLTDRDVRKAVLSSMLSHLRQGSVGSCFGTSIAIHLKTNHYNKTLTMLKDLVENNRMQGTFQRNVNSNPVQFSLPGNHNTLDLQFNHKMKFDKSGNVTKVNNQNLPQTVKLYDIPGIIQGLKAVGITNRQTQIRLVTEAADRMAGTFFDAKKSPKELLANIIDNQGGLGPKSAAKKKAAFAFHATMENRLMRTFEYTLSGFAETRHAQTLGSKLSTQIDNLYMTVNYGEQNTPWGQHVAQKMLAVNVNDQVDYGGLLGGLNGRISSTLNEAFTYKYNPELVHGQLSDDGHSSHGGFTITFTHPTTQEESVITTPDELATAVKAIFVHVATQDIATIENGNWTDKNLVTSTHATLMREIFEKVDTEQLGANLIARTDKLQGNPVGFTQGADPAKVVRMLFPNTSAVHTTKLDQSENNTGKTVLNHVITTLKAMQTKVSNEDNNYSVDTLRNMSIPMSTDTHAFLLKPGLSPFLLQQMDREEDDINDSIDTQTKPQQLTEFADTALNRQEVLGFVDRFAGAFGMNKNAVKQALRNQQHSLKPNDIYQSMVAGLPDDNKKAGRADQIAFYLAKTFNAPTREVIFADTNWGNGDKDIHFGVVFNPFSDKHELWSFEYNGQDYTARNSPDQKKFVQGNWTIFDEPHNFGF
;
A
#
# COMPACT_ATOMS: atom_id res chain seq x y z
N MET A 1 -5.66 48.83 30.58
CA MET A 1 -5.68 50.05 29.75
C MET A 1 -7.08 50.24 29.19
N LYS A 2 -7.59 51.47 29.30
CA LYS A 2 -8.93 51.88 28.88
C LYS A 2 -9.06 51.90 27.35
N GLY A 3 -10.28 51.63 26.89
CA GLY A 3 -10.92 52.40 25.81
C GLY A 3 -10.80 51.84 24.41
N MET A 4 -11.89 51.24 23.91
CA MET A 4 -12.32 51.43 22.53
C MET A 4 -13.85 51.27 22.44
N ASN A 5 -14.50 52.42 22.25
CA ASN A 5 -15.91 52.56 21.89
C ASN A 5 -16.07 52.20 20.40
N LEU A 6 -17.03 51.33 20.08
CA LEU A 6 -17.57 51.19 18.73
C LEU A 6 -19.08 51.41 18.77
N ASN A 7 -19.49 52.53 18.18
CA ASN A 7 -20.87 52.92 17.92
C ASN A 7 -21.53 51.93 16.97
N VAL A 8 -22.66 51.34 17.38
CA VAL A 8 -23.56 50.60 16.49
C VAL A 8 -24.89 51.36 16.42
N ASN A 9 -25.20 51.87 15.24
CA ASN A 9 -26.48 52.47 14.88
C ASN A 9 -27.63 51.46 15.09
N ARG A 10 -28.52 51.73 16.05
CA ARG A 10 -29.83 51.08 16.18
C ARG A 10 -30.87 51.90 15.44
N ARG A 11 -31.41 51.37 14.33
CA ARG A 11 -32.75 51.78 13.85
C ARG A 11 -33.79 50.95 14.60
N PHE A 12 -34.56 51.62 15.43
CA PHE A 12 -35.79 51.12 16.03
C PHE A 12 -36.87 50.99 14.96
N VAL A 13 -37.57 49.85 14.92
CA VAL A 13 -38.94 49.76 14.41
C VAL A 13 -39.83 49.59 15.63
N THR A 14 -40.58 50.64 15.94
CA THR A 14 -41.61 50.70 16.97
C THR A 14 -42.89 50.06 16.44
N GLY A 15 -43.31 48.94 17.04
CA GLY A 15 -44.65 48.39 16.91
C GLY A 15 -45.25 48.21 18.31
N GLN A 16 -46.22 49.06 18.64
CA GLN A 16 -46.95 49.03 19.91
C GLN A 16 -47.73 47.71 20.06
N PHE A 17 -47.71 47.13 21.26
CA PHE A 17 -48.69 46.14 21.69
C PHE A 17 -49.43 46.64 22.92
N GLN A 18 -50.76 46.64 22.82
CA GLN A 18 -51.71 46.96 23.87
C GLN A 18 -51.62 45.93 25.01
N GLN A 19 -51.67 46.45 26.23
CA GLN A 19 -51.85 45.71 27.47
C GLN A 19 -53.25 45.07 27.53
N GLY A 20 -53.33 43.86 28.09
CA GLY A 20 -54.61 43.26 28.40
C GLY A 20 -54.53 41.91 29.11
N ARG A 21 -54.52 41.98 30.45
CA ARG A 21 -54.98 41.00 31.45
C ARG A 21 -53.97 39.97 32.02
N ASP A 22 -53.77 40.16 33.32
CA ASP A 22 -53.19 39.27 34.32
C ASP A 22 -53.84 37.88 34.34
N VAL A 23 -53.02 36.81 34.35
CA VAL A 23 -53.21 35.63 35.21
C VAL A 23 -51.85 34.98 35.53
N ASP A 24 -51.55 34.96 36.83
CA ASP A 24 -50.73 34.03 37.62
C ASP A 24 -49.19 33.97 37.47
N ARG A 25 -48.53 34.36 38.57
CA ARG A 25 -47.08 34.36 38.79
C ARG A 25 -46.69 33.17 39.67
N SER A 26 -46.50 32.00 39.07
CA SER A 26 -45.66 30.96 39.68
C SER A 26 -45.08 30.00 38.65
N ARG A 27 -43.91 30.34 38.09
CA ARG A 27 -42.89 29.44 37.51
C ARG A 27 -41.71 30.27 36.97
N PRO A 28 -40.49 30.15 37.52
CA PRO A 28 -39.29 30.59 36.82
C PRO A 28 -38.95 29.56 35.74
N ASP A 29 -38.37 30.02 34.63
CA ASP A 29 -37.81 29.24 33.50
C ASP A 29 -38.75 28.99 32.30
N ARG A 30 -39.04 30.07 31.55
CA ARG A 30 -39.23 29.97 30.08
C ARG A 30 -38.39 31.05 29.38
N LEU A 31 -37.14 30.69 29.13
CA LEU A 31 -36.31 31.32 28.09
C LEU A 31 -37.02 31.21 26.74
N GLY A 32 -37.00 32.33 26.01
CA GLY A 32 -37.72 32.53 24.76
C GLY A 32 -37.46 31.45 23.72
N LEU A 33 -38.55 31.05 23.08
CA LEU A 33 -38.56 30.20 21.89
C LEU A 33 -37.83 30.94 20.77
N PHE A 34 -36.51 30.72 20.62
CA PHE A 34 -35.86 30.97 19.34
C PHE A 34 -36.54 30.05 18.33
N VAL A 35 -37.36 30.63 17.46
CA VAL A 35 -37.86 29.95 16.26
C VAL A 35 -36.64 29.74 15.36
N ALA A 36 -35.89 28.67 15.64
CA ALA A 36 -34.86 28.19 14.73
C ALA A 36 -35.57 27.91 13.40
N THR A 37 -35.22 28.67 12.36
CA THR A 37 -35.68 28.39 11.00
C THR A 37 -35.51 26.89 10.73
N PRO A 38 -36.56 26.17 10.31
CA PRO A 38 -36.47 24.74 10.12
C PRO A 38 -35.29 24.42 9.19
N ARG A 39 -34.40 23.52 9.61
CA ARG A 39 -33.28 23.09 8.77
C ARG A 39 -33.85 22.49 7.48
N THR A 40 -33.46 23.04 6.34
CA THR A 40 -33.80 22.51 5.02
C THR A 40 -32.94 21.28 4.72
N LEU A 41 -33.56 20.26 4.15
CA LEU A 41 -32.86 19.12 3.57
C LEU A 41 -32.02 19.61 2.39
N ALA A 42 -30.74 19.26 2.39
CA ALA A 42 -29.84 19.51 1.28
C ALA A 42 -29.32 18.18 0.72
N LEU A 43 -29.16 18.12 -0.60
CA LEU A 43 -28.53 17.00 -1.30
C LEU A 43 -27.07 17.34 -1.57
N PHE A 44 -26.16 16.39 -1.36
CA PHE A 44 -24.76 16.60 -1.74
C PHE A 44 -24.59 16.36 -3.25
N ASN A 45 -24.10 17.37 -3.96
CA ASN A 45 -23.70 17.25 -5.35
C ASN A 45 -22.21 16.93 -5.39
N HIS A 46 -21.89 15.65 -5.59
CA HIS A 46 -20.50 15.17 -5.66
C HIS A 46 -19.72 15.88 -6.78
N THR A 47 -20.33 16.12 -7.95
CA THR A 47 -19.66 16.76 -9.10
C THR A 47 -19.20 18.17 -8.79
N GLN A 48 -20.02 18.94 -8.07
CA GLN A 48 -19.71 20.32 -7.71
C GLN A 48 -19.11 20.45 -6.29
N GLN A 49 -19.01 19.34 -5.55
CA GLN A 49 -18.58 19.31 -4.14
C GLN A 49 -19.33 20.32 -3.26
N ASN A 50 -20.64 20.47 -3.47
CA ASN A 50 -21.48 21.42 -2.73
C ASN A 50 -22.81 20.80 -2.28
N HIS A 51 -23.51 21.48 -1.37
CA HIS A 51 -24.85 21.07 -0.92
C HIS A 51 -25.93 21.91 -1.61
N LEU A 52 -26.91 21.24 -2.21
CA LEU A 52 -28.05 21.85 -2.89
C LEU A 52 -29.28 21.80 -1.99
N SER A 53 -29.80 22.97 -1.59
CA SER A 53 -31.02 23.07 -0.81
C SER A 53 -32.23 22.59 -1.62
N THR A 54 -33.02 21.67 -1.07
CA THR A 54 -34.21 21.12 -1.74
C THR A 54 -35.46 21.96 -1.57
N GLY A 55 -35.43 22.94 -0.66
CA GLY A 55 -36.62 23.66 -0.19
C GLY A 55 -37.57 22.82 0.68
N VAL A 56 -37.26 21.54 0.96
CA VAL A 56 -38.02 20.67 1.86
C VAL A 56 -37.37 20.67 3.24
N THR A 57 -38.12 20.96 4.29
CA THR A 57 -37.59 20.96 5.67
C THR A 57 -37.41 19.53 6.21
N LEU A 58 -36.51 19.33 7.18
CA LEU A 58 -36.31 18.00 7.80
C LEU A 58 -37.61 17.39 8.39
N PRO A 59 -38.50 18.15 9.08
CA PRO A 59 -39.79 17.61 9.53
C PRO A 59 -40.70 17.19 8.36
N GLN A 60 -40.76 17.96 7.28
CA GLN A 60 -41.54 17.62 6.08
C GLN A 60 -41.00 16.36 5.40
N PHE A 61 -39.67 16.19 5.37
CA PHE A 61 -39.05 14.97 4.86
C PHE A 61 -39.32 13.76 5.77
N ALA A 62 -39.26 13.93 7.10
CA ALA A 62 -39.60 12.88 8.05
C ALA A 62 -41.05 12.40 7.90
N GLU A 63 -42.00 13.31 7.67
CA GLU A 63 -43.39 12.98 7.34
C GLU A 63 -43.48 12.14 6.06
N LEU A 64 -42.76 12.54 5.01
CA LEU A 64 -42.69 11.80 3.74
C LEU A 64 -42.20 10.35 3.95
N VAL A 65 -41.14 10.18 4.74
CA VAL A 65 -40.59 8.86 5.10
C VAL A 65 -41.59 8.05 5.92
N HIS A 66 -42.22 8.65 6.92
CA HIS A 66 -43.20 8.00 7.78
C HIS A 66 -44.37 7.44 6.97
N ARG A 67 -44.93 8.24 6.06
CA ARG A 67 -46.04 7.83 5.18
C ARG A 67 -45.65 6.67 4.26
N ASN A 68 -44.47 6.72 3.66
CA ASN A 68 -43.97 5.63 2.83
C ASN A 68 -43.83 4.31 3.61
N ASN A 69 -43.44 4.36 4.88
CA ASN A 69 -43.29 3.17 5.72
C ASN A 69 -44.63 2.55 6.14
N GLN A 70 -45.71 3.32 6.17
CA GLN A 70 -47.05 2.81 6.52
C GLN A 70 -47.67 1.91 5.44
N GLN A 71 -46.98 1.68 4.31
CA GLN A 71 -47.48 0.95 3.13
C GLN A 71 -48.85 1.44 2.63
N ASN A 72 -49.27 2.64 3.04
CA ASN A 72 -50.53 3.24 2.63
C ASN A 72 -50.27 4.09 1.38
N PRO A 73 -50.80 3.72 0.21
CA PRO A 73 -50.49 4.38 -1.06
C PRO A 73 -51.11 5.79 -1.22
N ASN A 74 -51.88 6.26 -0.23
CA ASN A 74 -52.59 7.54 -0.30
C ASN A 74 -51.67 8.76 -0.07
N PHE A 75 -50.71 8.95 -0.96
CA PHE A 75 -49.88 10.16 -0.99
C PHE A 75 -50.70 11.36 -1.47
N THR A 76 -50.85 12.36 -0.60
CA THR A 76 -51.50 13.63 -0.96
C THR A 76 -50.68 14.42 -1.99
N ASN A 77 -51.31 15.41 -2.65
CA ASN A 77 -50.61 16.34 -3.54
C ASN A 77 -49.44 17.05 -2.85
N THR A 78 -49.53 17.32 -1.55
CA THR A 78 -48.43 17.89 -0.76
C THR A 78 -47.21 16.97 -0.72
N HIS A 79 -47.39 15.66 -0.54
CA HIS A 79 -46.30 14.70 -0.58
C HIS A 79 -45.67 14.61 -1.97
N LYS A 80 -46.50 14.62 -3.01
CA LYS A 80 -46.06 14.67 -4.41
C LYS A 80 -45.17 15.89 -4.66
N THR A 81 -45.62 17.10 -4.33
CA THR A 81 -44.86 18.34 -4.53
C THR A 81 -43.52 18.33 -3.79
N ARG A 82 -43.49 17.82 -2.54
CA ARG A 82 -42.23 17.69 -1.78
C ARG A 82 -41.25 16.73 -2.46
N ALA A 83 -41.73 15.58 -2.93
CA ALA A 83 -40.91 14.62 -3.66
C ALA A 83 -40.38 15.21 -4.97
N GLU A 84 -41.24 15.90 -5.73
CA GLU A 84 -40.86 16.58 -6.98
C GLU A 84 -39.82 17.68 -6.74
N ASN A 85 -39.88 18.43 -5.63
CA ASN A 85 -38.85 19.42 -5.30
C ASN A 85 -37.48 18.77 -5.04
N ILE A 86 -37.44 17.65 -4.32
CA ILE A 86 -36.19 16.90 -4.08
C ILE A 86 -35.64 16.37 -5.41
N LEU A 87 -36.48 15.74 -6.23
CA LEU A 87 -36.07 15.16 -7.52
C LEU A 87 -35.61 16.23 -8.52
N ARG A 88 -36.31 17.38 -8.56
CA ARG A 88 -35.93 18.54 -9.38
C ARG A 88 -34.56 19.08 -8.96
N THR A 89 -34.32 19.20 -7.66
CA THR A 89 -33.03 19.63 -7.11
C THR A 89 -31.90 18.66 -7.49
N ALA A 90 -32.21 17.36 -7.53
CA ALA A 90 -31.29 16.33 -8.00
C ALA A 90 -31.12 16.27 -9.54
N GLY A 91 -31.90 17.05 -10.29
CA GLY A 91 -31.93 17.01 -11.76
C GLY A 91 -32.46 15.70 -12.35
N VAL A 92 -33.27 14.94 -11.59
CA VAL A 92 -33.90 13.70 -12.05
C VAL A 92 -35.11 14.03 -12.90
N ASP A 93 -35.23 13.43 -14.09
CA ASP A 93 -36.49 13.50 -14.84
C ASP A 93 -37.53 12.60 -14.17
N PHE A 94 -38.61 13.22 -13.70
CA PHE A 94 -39.68 12.54 -12.95
C PHE A 94 -41.06 12.70 -13.59
N GLN A 95 -41.18 13.32 -14.76
CA GLN A 95 -42.50 13.69 -15.32
C GLN A 95 -43.39 12.46 -15.52
N ASN A 96 -42.79 11.35 -15.97
CA ASN A 96 -43.49 10.11 -16.27
C ASN A 96 -43.62 9.16 -15.07
N LEU A 97 -43.21 9.57 -13.87
CA LEU A 97 -43.26 8.72 -12.68
C LEU A 97 -44.60 8.83 -11.95
N SER A 98 -45.12 7.68 -11.49
CA SER A 98 -46.23 7.66 -10.54
C SER A 98 -45.86 8.39 -9.24
N THR A 99 -46.85 8.90 -8.50
CA THR A 99 -46.60 9.58 -7.22
C THR A 99 -45.83 8.70 -6.24
N ALA A 100 -46.17 7.41 -6.16
CA ALA A 100 -45.46 6.46 -5.29
C ALA A 100 -43.97 6.34 -5.66
N ASN A 101 -43.66 6.25 -6.96
CA ASN A 101 -42.29 6.15 -7.44
C ASN A 101 -41.50 7.44 -7.23
N LYS A 102 -42.15 8.61 -7.41
CA LYS A 102 -41.55 9.91 -7.06
C LYS A 102 -41.16 9.95 -5.59
N VAL A 103 -42.09 9.56 -4.70
CA VAL A 103 -41.84 9.55 -3.25
C VAL A 103 -40.72 8.58 -2.89
N LYS A 104 -40.72 7.36 -3.44
CA LYS A 104 -39.67 6.35 -3.21
C LYS A 104 -38.28 6.89 -3.61
N ALA A 105 -38.15 7.43 -4.82
CA ALA A 105 -36.89 7.99 -5.32
C ALA A 105 -36.44 9.20 -4.48
N ALA A 106 -37.36 10.11 -4.15
CA ALA A 106 -37.07 11.28 -3.31
C ALA A 106 -36.61 10.88 -1.89
N ILE A 107 -37.19 9.81 -1.32
CA ILE A 107 -36.77 9.28 -0.02
C ILE A 107 -35.36 8.70 -0.09
N MET A 108 -35.02 7.97 -1.15
CA MET A 108 -33.67 7.42 -1.33
C MET A 108 -32.63 8.54 -1.40
N LEU A 109 -32.90 9.61 -2.16
CA LEU A 109 -32.03 10.79 -2.23
C LEU A 109 -31.95 11.53 -0.89
N GLY A 110 -33.09 11.82 -0.27
CA GLY A 110 -33.12 12.60 0.97
C GLY A 110 -32.58 11.87 2.20
N LYS A 111 -32.56 10.53 2.19
CA LYS A 111 -31.86 9.71 3.20
C LYS A 111 -30.37 9.54 2.89
N ASP A 112 -29.88 10.17 1.83
CA ASP A 112 -28.51 10.03 1.35
C ASP A 112 -28.14 8.54 1.13
N GLN A 113 -29.07 7.80 0.52
CA GLN A 113 -28.88 6.39 0.21
C GLN A 113 -28.22 6.19 -1.15
N VAL A 114 -28.49 7.07 -2.11
CA VAL A 114 -27.91 7.06 -3.45
C VAL A 114 -27.61 8.48 -3.88
N SER A 115 -26.65 8.64 -4.80
CA SER A 115 -26.31 9.96 -5.31
C SER A 115 -27.34 10.45 -6.33
N ALA A 116 -27.42 11.78 -6.51
CA ALA A 116 -28.25 12.40 -7.53
C ALA A 116 -27.85 11.95 -8.95
N ALA A 117 -26.56 11.87 -9.24
CA ALA A 117 -26.05 11.42 -10.54
C ALA A 117 -26.44 9.98 -10.85
N TRP A 118 -26.28 9.08 -9.86
CA TRP A 118 -26.69 7.68 -10.00
C TRP A 118 -28.20 7.55 -10.21
N MET A 119 -29.02 8.30 -9.45
CA MET A 119 -30.47 8.28 -9.58
C MET A 119 -30.92 8.73 -10.97
N ARG A 120 -30.28 9.72 -11.58
CA ARG A 120 -30.60 10.17 -12.95
C ARG A 120 -30.39 9.07 -13.98
N ALA A 121 -29.29 8.32 -13.86
CA ALA A 121 -28.97 7.23 -14.78
C ALA A 121 -29.85 5.98 -14.58
N ASN A 122 -30.33 5.73 -13.36
CA ASN A 122 -30.99 4.46 -12.97
C ASN A 122 -32.44 4.62 -12.51
N ILE A 123 -33.11 5.74 -12.82
CA ILE A 123 -34.48 5.99 -12.36
C ILE A 123 -35.46 4.90 -12.87
N GLY A 124 -35.23 4.38 -14.09
CA GLY A 124 -35.99 3.26 -14.65
C GLY A 124 -35.92 2.01 -13.78
N ASP A 125 -34.74 1.63 -13.30
CA ASP A 125 -34.55 0.48 -12.40
C ASP A 125 -35.17 0.70 -11.02
N VAL A 126 -35.10 1.92 -10.49
CA VAL A 126 -35.73 2.27 -9.20
C VAL A 126 -37.26 2.11 -9.27
N VAL A 127 -37.83 2.52 -10.41
CA VAL A 127 -39.26 2.44 -10.76
C VAL A 127 -39.68 1.00 -11.01
N GLY A 128 -38.89 0.25 -11.78
CA GLY A 128 -39.11 -1.17 -12.06
C GLY A 128 -38.88 -2.07 -10.84
N GLY A 129 -38.31 -1.55 -9.76
CA GLY A 129 -38.07 -2.31 -8.53
C GLY A 129 -36.89 -3.28 -8.65
N ASN A 130 -35.92 -3.00 -9.51
CA ASN A 130 -34.73 -3.82 -9.68
C ASN A 130 -33.83 -3.70 -8.43
N GLN A 131 -34.03 -4.60 -7.47
CA GLN A 131 -33.39 -4.51 -6.16
C GLN A 131 -31.88 -4.63 -6.24
N ARG A 132 -31.32 -5.37 -7.20
CA ARG A 132 -29.87 -5.52 -7.39
C ARG A 132 -29.22 -4.20 -7.81
N VAL A 133 -29.81 -3.51 -8.79
CA VAL A 133 -29.33 -2.18 -9.24
C VAL A 133 -29.45 -1.16 -8.11
N ILE A 134 -30.58 -1.14 -7.40
CA ILE A 134 -30.78 -0.27 -6.22
C ILE A 134 -29.72 -0.53 -5.15
N ASP A 135 -29.42 -1.80 -4.86
CA ASP A 135 -28.41 -2.18 -3.87
C ASP A 135 -26.99 -1.79 -4.31
N ALA A 136 -26.69 -1.87 -5.61
CA ALA A 136 -25.45 -1.41 -6.20
C ALA A 136 -25.28 0.10 -6.07
N GLY A 137 -26.33 0.87 -6.39
CA GLY A 137 -26.33 2.33 -6.21
C GLY A 137 -26.09 2.76 -4.77
N LYS A 138 -26.72 2.07 -3.81
CA LYS A 138 -26.51 2.33 -2.37
C LYS A 138 -25.09 2.03 -1.93
N MET A 139 -24.53 0.96 -2.47
CA MET A 139 -23.16 0.55 -2.19
C MET A 139 -22.15 1.57 -2.72
N LEU A 140 -22.28 2.00 -3.97
CA LEU A 140 -21.42 3.02 -4.59
C LEU A 140 -21.49 4.34 -3.81
N HIS A 141 -22.71 4.81 -3.50
CA HIS A 141 -22.90 6.02 -2.70
C HIS A 141 -22.20 5.97 -1.34
N LYS A 142 -22.27 4.81 -0.66
CA LYS A 142 -21.56 4.60 0.60
C LYS A 142 -20.05 4.69 0.44
N ALA A 143 -19.49 4.12 -0.63
CA ALA A 143 -18.05 4.22 -0.93
C ALA A 143 -17.65 5.68 -1.24
N TYR A 144 -18.45 6.41 -2.01
CA TYR A 144 -18.21 7.83 -2.29
C TYR A 144 -18.27 8.70 -1.04
N SER A 145 -19.26 8.49 -0.19
CA SER A 145 -19.40 9.21 1.09
C SER A 145 -18.22 8.92 2.01
N PHE A 146 -17.73 7.66 2.03
CA PHE A 146 -16.53 7.28 2.76
C PHE A 146 -15.30 8.03 2.27
N ALA A 147 -15.08 8.06 0.95
CA ALA A 147 -13.97 8.77 0.31
C ALA A 147 -14.03 10.29 0.54
N HIS A 148 -15.21 10.88 0.42
CA HIS A 148 -15.42 12.30 0.70
C HIS A 148 -15.06 12.62 2.16
N ASN A 149 -15.52 11.83 3.12
CA ASN A 149 -15.17 12.05 4.53
C ASN A 149 -13.66 11.96 4.79
N GLN A 150 -12.94 11.10 4.04
CA GLN A 150 -11.48 11.04 4.09
C GLN A 150 -10.82 12.27 3.47
N GLN A 151 -11.29 12.71 2.31
CA GLN A 151 -10.81 13.91 1.63
C GLN A 151 -10.95 15.14 2.52
N MET A 152 -12.11 15.29 3.16
CA MET A 152 -12.35 16.42 4.06
C MET A 152 -11.48 16.31 5.31
N GLY A 153 -11.22 15.10 5.80
CA GLY A 153 -10.34 14.88 6.96
C GLY A 153 -8.85 15.08 6.67
N GLY A 154 -8.40 14.88 5.42
CA GLY A 154 -7.01 15.03 4.97
C GLY A 154 -6.00 14.08 5.63
N LEU A 155 -6.47 13.12 6.43
CA LEU A 155 -5.60 12.19 7.17
C LEU A 155 -5.19 10.98 6.35
N GLN A 156 -6.05 10.56 5.44
CA GLN A 156 -5.90 9.34 4.66
C GLN A 156 -6.13 9.65 3.20
N ASP A 157 -5.43 8.94 2.31
CA ASP A 157 -5.64 9.13 0.88
C ASP A 157 -7.09 8.77 0.50
N PRO A 158 -7.88 9.70 -0.05
CA PRO A 158 -9.29 9.47 -0.33
C PRO A 158 -9.51 8.47 -1.46
N SER A 159 -8.61 8.39 -2.44
CA SER A 159 -8.74 7.42 -3.55
C SER A 159 -8.39 6.00 -3.10
N ALA A 160 -7.27 5.81 -2.39
CA ALA A 160 -6.91 4.51 -1.83
C ALA A 160 -8.01 4.01 -0.89
N SER A 161 -8.57 4.93 -0.09
CA SER A 161 -9.73 4.66 0.77
C SER A 161 -10.98 4.27 -0.01
N PHE A 162 -11.32 5.02 -1.07
CA PHE A 162 -12.45 4.73 -1.96
C PHE A 162 -12.32 3.33 -2.55
N ASN A 163 -11.17 3.04 -3.17
CA ASN A 163 -10.94 1.80 -3.91
C ASN A 163 -10.90 0.58 -3.00
N THR A 164 -10.24 0.67 -1.85
CA THR A 164 -10.25 -0.41 -0.84
C THR A 164 -11.67 -0.64 -0.31
N ARG A 165 -12.43 0.43 -0.05
CA ARG A 165 -13.82 0.33 0.40
C ARG A 165 -14.72 -0.27 -0.68
N LEU A 166 -14.55 0.15 -1.93
CA LEU A 166 -15.31 -0.33 -3.08
C LEU A 166 -15.06 -1.83 -3.29
N ALA A 167 -13.80 -2.28 -3.29
CA ALA A 167 -13.46 -3.69 -3.42
C ALA A 167 -14.12 -4.55 -2.31
N LEU A 168 -14.10 -4.06 -1.06
CA LEU A 168 -14.78 -4.70 0.06
C LEU A 168 -16.29 -4.78 -0.14
N ASP A 169 -16.93 -3.68 -0.54
CA ASP A 169 -18.37 -3.61 -0.66
C ASP A 169 -18.89 -4.39 -1.88
N VAL A 170 -18.18 -4.38 -3.00
CA VAL A 170 -18.46 -5.23 -4.17
C VAL A 170 -18.37 -6.70 -3.76
N SER A 171 -17.29 -7.10 -3.07
CA SER A 171 -17.13 -8.49 -2.61
C SER A 171 -18.28 -8.95 -1.70
N GLU A 172 -18.81 -8.06 -0.85
CA GLU A 172 -19.95 -8.37 0.02
C GLU A 172 -21.23 -8.57 -0.77
N LYS A 173 -21.43 -7.76 -1.82
CA LYS A 173 -22.65 -7.76 -2.64
C LYS A 173 -22.72 -8.92 -3.61
N ILE A 174 -21.60 -9.30 -4.23
CA ILE A 174 -21.57 -10.41 -5.20
C ILE A 174 -21.50 -11.79 -4.53
N LEU A 175 -21.43 -11.87 -3.20
CA LEU A 175 -21.49 -13.11 -2.44
C LEU A 175 -22.86 -13.32 -1.80
N ALA A 176 -23.53 -14.42 -2.17
CA ALA A 176 -24.75 -14.89 -1.55
C ALA A 176 -24.55 -15.27 -0.07
N GLN A 177 -25.63 -15.56 0.66
CA GLN A 177 -25.58 -15.85 2.11
C GLN A 177 -24.77 -17.10 2.46
N ASN A 178 -24.74 -18.11 1.57
CA ASN A 178 -23.91 -19.31 1.68
C ASN A 178 -22.45 -19.08 1.24
N GLY A 179 -22.09 -17.86 0.82
CA GLY A 179 -20.74 -17.51 0.36
C GLY A 179 -20.41 -17.96 -1.06
N THR A 180 -21.38 -18.38 -1.88
CA THR A 180 -21.16 -18.58 -3.34
C THR A 180 -21.34 -17.26 -4.10
N VAL A 181 -20.77 -17.17 -5.30
CA VAL A 181 -20.90 -15.98 -6.16
C VAL A 181 -22.31 -15.88 -6.76
N ASP A 182 -22.99 -14.74 -6.55
CA ASP A 182 -24.21 -14.36 -7.28
C ASP A 182 -23.80 -13.73 -8.63
N GLN A 183 -23.77 -14.57 -9.67
CA GLN A 183 -23.34 -14.17 -11.01
C GLN A 183 -24.19 -13.04 -11.60
N ALA A 184 -25.50 -13.00 -11.33
CA ALA A 184 -26.35 -11.93 -11.82
C ALA A 184 -26.05 -10.61 -11.11
N MET A 185 -25.64 -10.65 -9.84
CA MET A 185 -25.13 -9.45 -9.16
C MET A 185 -23.75 -9.02 -9.68
N VAL A 186 -22.89 -9.95 -10.13
CA VAL A 186 -21.63 -9.61 -10.82
C VAL A 186 -21.92 -8.84 -12.11
N ALA A 187 -22.89 -9.29 -12.92
CA ALA A 187 -23.27 -8.59 -14.15
C ALA A 187 -23.78 -7.18 -13.87
N VAL A 188 -24.62 -7.00 -12.84
CA VAL A 188 -25.07 -5.67 -12.40
C VAL A 188 -23.89 -4.81 -11.95
N MET A 189 -22.93 -5.37 -11.20
CA MET A 189 -21.76 -4.61 -10.76
C MET A 189 -20.88 -4.15 -11.93
N ILE A 190 -20.70 -5.00 -12.95
CA ILE A 190 -19.97 -4.62 -14.17
C ILE A 190 -20.65 -3.43 -14.85
N ASP A 191 -21.96 -3.52 -15.11
CA ASP A 191 -22.73 -2.45 -15.74
C ASP A 191 -22.66 -1.14 -14.94
N GLN A 192 -22.91 -1.22 -13.63
CA GLN A 192 -22.88 -0.04 -12.76
C GLN A 192 -21.48 0.56 -12.65
N LEU A 193 -20.42 -0.26 -12.68
CA LEU A 193 -19.04 0.19 -12.71
C LEU A 193 -18.53 0.58 -14.11
N GLU A 194 -19.26 0.36 -15.19
CA GLU A 194 -18.93 0.92 -16.50
C GLU A 194 -19.64 2.27 -16.69
N ASN A 195 -20.86 2.38 -16.17
CA ASN A 195 -21.75 3.52 -16.37
C ASN A 195 -21.79 4.52 -15.21
N ASP A 196 -20.94 4.37 -14.17
CA ASP A 196 -20.96 5.30 -13.04
C ASP A 196 -20.47 6.70 -13.44
N THR A 197 -21.44 7.60 -13.61
CA THR A 197 -21.18 9.00 -13.91
C THR A 197 -20.45 9.74 -12.80
N LEU A 198 -20.42 9.22 -11.56
CA LEU A 198 -19.58 9.76 -10.48
C LEU A 198 -18.10 9.39 -10.59
N ALA A 199 -17.73 8.54 -11.55
CA ALA A 199 -16.33 8.34 -11.91
C ALA A 199 -15.67 9.63 -12.45
N GLY A 200 -16.44 10.65 -12.85
CA GLY A 200 -15.87 11.96 -13.17
C GLY A 200 -15.26 12.68 -11.96
N THR A 201 -15.74 12.40 -10.74
CA THR A 201 -15.24 13.01 -9.49
C THR A 201 -14.04 12.31 -8.89
N PHE A 202 -13.94 11.00 -9.11
CA PHE A 202 -12.78 10.18 -8.81
C PHE A 202 -12.49 9.46 -10.12
N GLN A 203 -11.55 9.99 -10.93
CA GLN A 203 -11.25 9.52 -12.29
C GLN A 203 -11.29 7.98 -12.36
N VAL A 204 -11.73 7.42 -13.50
CA VAL A 204 -11.64 5.97 -13.77
C VAL A 204 -10.17 5.57 -13.79
N GLY A 205 -9.63 5.35 -12.59
CA GLY A 205 -8.24 4.99 -12.39
C GLY A 205 -7.98 3.55 -12.79
N PRO A 206 -6.70 3.17 -12.86
CA PRO A 206 -6.29 1.79 -13.13
C PRO A 206 -6.92 0.79 -12.16
N HIS A 207 -7.19 1.21 -10.92
CA HIS A 207 -7.83 0.39 -9.90
C HIS A 207 -9.19 -0.16 -10.37
N ARG A 208 -10.02 0.72 -10.95
CA ARG A 208 -11.34 0.37 -11.46
C ARG A 208 -11.27 -0.54 -12.68
N GLN A 209 -10.32 -0.28 -13.58
CA GLN A 209 -10.10 -1.11 -14.76
C GLN A 209 -9.72 -2.54 -14.39
N GLU A 210 -8.79 -2.70 -13.44
CA GLU A 210 -8.39 -4.01 -12.93
C GLU A 210 -9.54 -4.72 -12.20
N MET A 211 -10.34 -3.98 -11.42
CA MET A 211 -11.55 -4.53 -10.80
C MET A 211 -12.55 -5.05 -11.86
N LEU A 212 -12.80 -4.27 -12.92
CA LEU A 212 -13.69 -4.66 -14.03
C LEU A 212 -13.16 -5.90 -14.77
N LYS A 213 -11.85 -5.97 -15.05
CA LYS A 213 -11.23 -7.16 -15.66
C LYS A 213 -11.48 -8.42 -14.82
N LEU A 214 -11.24 -8.34 -13.51
CA LEU A 214 -11.49 -9.48 -12.61
C LEU A 214 -12.98 -9.81 -12.51
N LEU A 215 -13.88 -8.82 -12.42
CA LEU A 215 -15.33 -9.08 -12.37
C LEU A 215 -15.82 -9.80 -13.64
N ARG A 216 -15.33 -9.38 -14.81
CA ARG A 216 -15.62 -10.08 -16.08
C ARG A 216 -15.08 -11.51 -16.06
N HIS A 217 -13.86 -11.72 -15.55
CA HIS A 217 -13.30 -13.06 -15.37
C HIS A 217 -14.15 -13.92 -14.43
N ILE A 218 -14.58 -13.37 -13.29
CA ILE A 218 -15.49 -14.05 -12.34
C ILE A 218 -16.81 -14.39 -13.02
N ASN A 219 -17.34 -13.51 -13.87
CA ASN A 219 -18.62 -13.71 -14.54
C ASN A 219 -18.57 -14.87 -15.55
N THR A 220 -17.46 -15.04 -16.27
CA THR A 220 -17.34 -16.05 -17.33
C THR A 220 -16.66 -17.34 -16.88
N ASN A 221 -15.80 -17.32 -15.86
CA ASN A 221 -15.00 -18.47 -15.44
C ASN A 221 -15.65 -19.28 -14.30
N VAL A 222 -16.25 -20.42 -14.65
CA VAL A 222 -16.85 -21.37 -13.68
C VAL A 222 -15.80 -21.95 -12.73
N ALA A 223 -14.61 -22.31 -13.24
CA ALA A 223 -13.55 -22.92 -12.44
C ALA A 223 -13.06 -21.97 -11.34
N PHE A 224 -12.90 -20.69 -11.66
CA PHE A 224 -12.57 -19.65 -10.68
C PHE A 224 -13.64 -19.56 -9.58
N ARG A 225 -14.93 -19.53 -9.94
CA ARG A 225 -16.03 -19.48 -8.97
C ARG A 225 -16.08 -20.71 -8.06
N ASN A 226 -15.81 -21.89 -8.61
CA ASN A 226 -15.75 -23.14 -7.87
C ASN A 226 -14.56 -23.14 -6.89
N ALA A 227 -13.38 -22.72 -7.36
CA ALA A 227 -12.19 -22.60 -6.51
C ALA A 227 -12.41 -21.61 -5.35
N LEU A 228 -13.03 -20.46 -5.62
CA LEU A 228 -13.37 -19.47 -4.58
C LEU A 228 -14.37 -20.04 -3.57
N SER A 229 -15.38 -20.78 -4.05
CA SER A 229 -16.37 -21.43 -3.18
C SER A 229 -15.77 -22.55 -2.34
N GLY A 230 -14.64 -23.13 -2.75
CA GLY A 230 -13.91 -24.13 -2.00
C GLY A 230 -13.02 -23.59 -0.88
N ILE A 231 -12.98 -22.26 -0.66
CA ILE A 231 -12.19 -21.67 0.44
C ILE A 231 -12.98 -21.77 1.75
N SER A 232 -12.32 -22.26 2.79
CA SER A 232 -12.85 -22.50 4.13
C SER A 232 -12.24 -21.58 5.17
N ALA A 233 -12.95 -21.34 6.26
CA ALA A 233 -12.41 -20.59 7.38
C ALA A 233 -11.31 -21.37 8.11
N PRO A 234 -10.21 -20.72 8.52
CA PRO A 234 -9.22 -21.34 9.39
C PRO A 234 -9.77 -21.51 10.81
N ASN A 235 -9.05 -22.24 11.66
CA ASN A 235 -9.44 -22.44 13.05
C ASN A 235 -9.43 -21.11 13.82
N ASN A 236 -10.31 -20.99 14.80
CA ASN A 236 -10.33 -19.80 15.65
C ASN A 236 -9.05 -19.73 16.47
N GLY A 237 -8.37 -18.59 16.39
CA GLY A 237 -7.09 -18.37 17.08
C GLY A 237 -5.90 -18.44 16.13
N ASP A 238 -6.06 -19.03 14.94
CA ASP A 238 -4.98 -19.10 13.97
C ASP A 238 -4.51 -17.67 13.59
N PRO A 239 -3.19 -17.46 13.38
CA PRO A 239 -2.62 -16.12 13.17
C PRO A 239 -3.29 -15.33 12.04
N GLN A 240 -3.64 -16.00 10.94
CA GLN A 240 -4.30 -15.41 9.77
C GLN A 240 -5.71 -14.86 10.05
N THR A 241 -6.38 -15.31 11.13
CA THR A 241 -7.71 -14.81 11.48
C THR A 241 -7.71 -13.31 11.80
N LYS A 242 -6.58 -12.76 12.27
CA LYS A 242 -6.42 -11.32 12.52
C LYS A 242 -6.42 -10.53 11.21
N THR A 243 -5.66 -10.99 10.21
CA THR A 243 -5.55 -10.37 8.90
C THR A 243 -6.87 -10.45 8.13
N LEU A 244 -7.54 -11.60 8.18
CA LEU A 244 -8.87 -11.79 7.59
C LEU A 244 -9.89 -10.82 8.19
N ARG A 245 -10.00 -10.75 9.52
CA ARG A 245 -10.93 -9.83 10.20
C ARG A 245 -10.68 -8.37 9.84
N ALA A 246 -9.42 -7.93 9.80
CA ALA A 246 -9.11 -6.55 9.42
C ALA A 246 -9.44 -6.26 7.95
N THR A 247 -9.16 -7.20 7.06
CA THR A 247 -9.48 -7.07 5.62
C THR A 247 -10.95 -6.79 5.39
N ILE A 248 -11.85 -7.44 6.14
CA ILE A 248 -13.30 -7.24 6.01
C ILE A 248 -13.92 -6.31 7.06
N ASN A 249 -13.10 -5.63 7.86
CA ASN A 249 -13.53 -4.78 8.97
C ASN A 249 -14.48 -5.49 9.97
N LYS A 250 -14.24 -6.78 10.24
CA LYS A 250 -15.01 -7.58 11.18
C LYS A 250 -14.42 -7.48 12.59
N PRO A 251 -15.22 -7.23 13.65
CA PRO A 251 -14.78 -7.31 15.04
C PRO A 251 -14.25 -8.69 15.43
N VAL A 252 -13.72 -8.82 16.66
CA VAL A 252 -13.32 -10.13 17.21
C VAL A 252 -14.53 -11.05 17.26
N GLY A 253 -14.31 -12.30 16.87
CA GLY A 253 -15.35 -13.33 16.81
C GLY A 253 -15.01 -14.37 15.74
N ASN A 254 -15.86 -15.38 15.60
CA ASN A 254 -15.61 -16.47 14.68
C ASN A 254 -15.73 -15.99 13.22
N LEU A 255 -14.84 -16.51 12.37
CA LEU A 255 -14.93 -16.33 10.93
C LEU A 255 -15.75 -17.48 10.36
N THR A 256 -16.69 -17.15 9.47
CA THR A 256 -17.40 -18.10 8.62
C THR A 256 -16.69 -18.24 7.29
N ASP A 257 -16.94 -19.31 6.55
CA ASP A 257 -16.40 -19.46 5.19
C ASP A 257 -16.75 -18.26 4.30
N ARG A 258 -17.97 -17.74 4.42
CA ARG A 258 -18.40 -16.53 3.70
C ARG A 258 -17.53 -15.32 4.06
N ASP A 259 -17.13 -15.15 5.32
CA ASP A 259 -16.25 -14.06 5.73
C ASP A 259 -14.87 -14.18 5.08
N VAL A 260 -14.32 -15.41 5.02
CA VAL A 260 -13.01 -15.66 4.43
C VAL A 260 -13.05 -15.49 2.91
N ARG A 261 -14.08 -16.02 2.24
CA ARG A 261 -14.30 -15.79 0.80
C ARG A 261 -14.47 -14.31 0.48
N LYS A 262 -15.18 -13.56 1.32
CA LYS A 262 -15.29 -12.09 1.21
C LYS A 262 -13.93 -11.42 1.34
N ALA A 263 -13.10 -11.83 2.31
CA ALA A 263 -11.75 -11.29 2.48
C ALA A 263 -10.86 -11.55 1.25
N VAL A 264 -10.85 -12.79 0.75
CA VAL A 264 -10.08 -13.20 -0.44
C VAL A 264 -10.55 -12.43 -1.67
N LEU A 265 -11.86 -12.39 -1.91
CA LEU A 265 -12.43 -11.70 -3.07
C LEU A 265 -12.20 -10.18 -3.01
N SER A 266 -12.37 -9.56 -1.83
CA SER A 266 -12.02 -8.16 -1.62
C SER A 266 -10.54 -7.90 -1.91
N SER A 267 -9.65 -8.83 -1.53
CA SER A 267 -8.21 -8.72 -1.82
C SER A 267 -7.95 -8.73 -3.31
N MET A 268 -8.54 -9.68 -4.04
CA MET A 268 -8.37 -9.77 -5.49
C MET A 268 -8.97 -8.58 -6.24
N LEU A 269 -10.08 -8.01 -5.77
CA LEU A 269 -10.70 -6.81 -6.36
C LEU A 269 -9.96 -5.51 -6.01
N SER A 270 -9.12 -5.50 -4.98
CA SER A 270 -8.36 -4.31 -4.59
C SER A 270 -7.21 -4.08 -5.55
N HIS A 271 -6.79 -2.84 -5.77
CA HIS A 271 -5.55 -2.59 -6.50
C HIS A 271 -4.34 -2.77 -5.58
N LEU A 272 -3.23 -3.26 -6.13
CA LEU A 272 -1.98 -3.40 -5.40
C LEU A 272 -0.94 -2.47 -6.01
N ARG A 273 -0.42 -1.56 -5.20
CA ARG A 273 0.75 -0.73 -5.51
C ARG A 273 1.68 -0.70 -4.33
N GLN A 274 2.98 -0.62 -4.57
CA GLN A 274 3.98 -0.48 -3.52
C GLN A 274 3.70 0.85 -2.83
N GLY A 275 3.38 0.77 -1.53
CA GLY A 275 3.10 1.94 -0.70
C GLY A 275 4.36 2.52 -0.10
N SER A 276 4.24 3.12 1.08
CA SER A 276 5.40 3.54 1.90
C SER A 276 6.20 2.35 2.43
N VAL A 277 5.61 1.16 2.43
CA VAL A 277 6.16 -0.11 2.93
C VAL A 277 6.00 -1.21 1.88
N GLY A 278 6.99 -2.11 1.79
CA GLY A 278 6.99 -3.25 0.89
C GLY A 278 8.19 -3.29 -0.05
N SER A 279 8.61 -4.49 -0.43
CA SER A 279 9.72 -4.72 -1.36
C SER A 279 9.23 -4.65 -2.80
N CYS A 280 9.80 -3.77 -3.63
CA CYS A 280 9.45 -3.66 -5.04
C CYS A 280 9.56 -5.01 -5.78
N PHE A 281 10.46 -5.89 -5.34
CA PHE A 281 10.61 -7.26 -5.84
C PHE A 281 9.40 -8.13 -5.56
N GLY A 282 8.87 -8.11 -4.34
CA GLY A 282 7.64 -8.83 -4.00
C GLY A 282 6.41 -8.18 -4.63
N THR A 283 6.33 -6.85 -4.64
CA THR A 283 5.18 -6.13 -5.18
C THR A 283 5.02 -6.32 -6.68
N SER A 284 6.11 -6.26 -7.47
CA SER A 284 6.07 -6.48 -8.92
C SER A 284 5.48 -7.83 -9.28
N ILE A 285 5.97 -8.90 -8.63
CA ILE A 285 5.50 -10.26 -8.83
C ILE A 285 4.04 -10.39 -8.37
N ALA A 286 3.68 -9.80 -7.22
CA ALA A 286 2.32 -9.83 -6.71
C ALA A 286 1.33 -9.16 -7.67
N ILE A 287 1.69 -8.00 -8.25
CA ILE A 287 0.89 -7.32 -9.26
C ILE A 287 0.75 -8.21 -10.50
N HIS A 288 1.87 -8.73 -11.04
CA HIS A 288 1.85 -9.58 -12.23
C HIS A 288 0.98 -10.83 -12.04
N LEU A 289 1.13 -11.55 -10.93
CA LEU A 289 0.27 -12.70 -10.60
C LEU A 289 -1.20 -12.29 -10.52
N LYS A 290 -1.48 -11.18 -9.87
CA LYS A 290 -2.84 -10.72 -9.68
C LYS A 290 -3.50 -10.31 -11.00
N THR A 291 -2.78 -9.66 -11.92
CA THR A 291 -3.35 -9.14 -13.17
C THR A 291 -3.43 -10.20 -14.26
N ASN A 292 -2.50 -11.15 -14.28
CA ASN A 292 -2.36 -12.13 -15.37
C ASN A 292 -2.72 -13.57 -14.96
N HIS A 293 -2.69 -13.89 -13.66
CA HIS A 293 -2.87 -15.25 -13.14
C HIS A 293 -3.90 -15.34 -12.03
N TYR A 294 -5.14 -14.94 -12.31
CA TYR A 294 -6.23 -14.94 -11.32
C TYR A 294 -6.38 -16.26 -10.57
N ASN A 295 -6.42 -17.41 -11.28
CA ASN A 295 -6.58 -18.72 -10.64
C ASN A 295 -5.41 -19.08 -9.72
N LYS A 296 -4.17 -18.79 -10.14
CA LYS A 296 -2.97 -19.06 -9.34
C LYS A 296 -2.92 -18.18 -8.11
N THR A 297 -3.21 -16.88 -8.26
CA THR A 297 -3.34 -15.93 -7.16
C THR A 297 -4.40 -16.39 -6.17
N LEU A 298 -5.55 -16.85 -6.66
CA LEU A 298 -6.62 -17.39 -5.82
C LEU A 298 -6.17 -18.63 -5.03
N THR A 299 -5.49 -19.58 -5.68
CA THR A 299 -4.93 -20.77 -5.01
C THR A 299 -3.93 -20.38 -3.92
N MET A 300 -3.01 -19.45 -4.21
CA MET A 300 -2.04 -18.98 -3.23
C MET A 300 -2.71 -18.25 -2.05
N LEU A 301 -3.73 -17.44 -2.31
CA LEU A 301 -4.53 -16.81 -1.27
C LEU A 301 -5.30 -17.86 -0.45
N LYS A 302 -5.85 -18.90 -1.07
CA LYS A 302 -6.50 -20.03 -0.37
C LYS A 302 -5.52 -20.70 0.58
N ASP A 303 -4.33 -21.05 0.13
CA ASP A 303 -3.30 -21.65 0.98
C ASP A 303 -2.93 -20.73 2.15
N LEU A 304 -2.80 -19.43 1.87
CA LEU A 304 -2.46 -18.43 2.87
C LEU A 304 -3.51 -18.32 3.97
N VAL A 305 -4.80 -18.36 3.62
CA VAL A 305 -5.90 -18.18 4.57
C VAL A 305 -6.31 -19.46 5.28
N GLU A 306 -6.11 -20.63 4.67
CA GLU A 306 -6.43 -21.93 5.29
C GLU A 306 -5.28 -22.47 6.12
N ASN A 307 -4.03 -22.32 5.63
CA ASN A 307 -2.87 -23.01 6.19
C ASN A 307 -1.84 -22.07 6.82
N ASN A 308 -2.13 -20.75 6.89
CA ASN A 308 -1.19 -19.72 7.35
C ASN A 308 0.13 -19.66 6.56
N ARG A 309 0.19 -20.30 5.37
CA ARG A 309 1.41 -20.46 4.59
C ARG A 309 1.13 -20.48 3.10
N MET A 310 2.04 -19.94 2.29
CA MET A 310 2.04 -20.24 0.86
C MET A 310 2.94 -21.43 0.60
N GLN A 311 2.43 -22.44 -0.10
CA GLN A 311 3.24 -23.57 -0.55
C GLN A 311 3.78 -23.29 -1.96
N GLY A 312 5.09 -23.37 -2.12
CA GLY A 312 5.74 -23.44 -3.43
C GLY A 312 6.36 -24.83 -3.60
N THR A 313 5.99 -25.56 -4.64
CA THR A 313 6.66 -26.81 -5.00
C THR A 313 8.04 -26.49 -5.57
N PHE A 314 9.07 -26.49 -4.73
CA PHE A 314 10.45 -26.65 -5.19
C PHE A 314 10.61 -28.10 -5.70
N GLN A 315 10.36 -28.33 -6.99
CA GLN A 315 10.95 -29.49 -7.66
C GLN A 315 12.37 -29.13 -8.10
N ARG A 316 13.28 -29.04 -7.14
CA ARG A 316 14.71 -29.24 -7.43
C ARG A 316 15.12 -30.46 -6.63
N ASN A 317 15.75 -31.43 -7.29
CA ASN A 317 16.19 -32.73 -6.74
C ASN A 317 17.27 -32.63 -5.65
N VAL A 318 17.06 -31.78 -4.65
CA VAL A 318 17.84 -31.71 -3.43
C VAL A 318 16.83 -31.67 -2.27
N ASN A 319 16.40 -32.86 -1.87
CA ASN A 319 15.69 -33.18 -0.62
C ASN A 319 14.18 -32.89 -0.48
N SER A 320 13.43 -32.69 -1.57
CA SER A 320 11.96 -32.89 -1.67
C SER A 320 11.03 -32.12 -0.71
N ASN A 321 11.53 -31.29 0.21
CA ASN A 321 10.71 -30.64 1.21
C ASN A 321 10.10 -29.33 0.67
N PRO A 322 8.77 -29.17 0.68
CA PRO A 322 8.14 -27.93 0.24
C PRO A 322 8.57 -26.77 1.14
N VAL A 323 9.03 -25.68 0.55
CA VAL A 323 9.40 -24.49 1.31
C VAL A 323 8.10 -23.78 1.71
N GLN A 324 7.92 -23.60 3.02
CA GLN A 324 6.73 -22.97 3.60
C GLN A 324 7.11 -21.64 4.20
N PHE A 325 6.35 -20.59 3.87
CA PHE A 325 6.52 -19.27 4.48
C PHE A 325 5.24 -18.89 5.18
N SER A 326 5.36 -18.62 6.47
CA SER A 326 4.25 -18.18 7.30
C SER A 326 3.95 -16.71 7.05
N LEU A 327 2.74 -16.25 7.42
CA LEU A 327 2.45 -14.82 7.46
C LEU A 327 3.52 -14.06 8.27
N PRO A 328 3.95 -12.87 7.82
CA PRO A 328 4.73 -11.97 8.64
C PRO A 328 4.04 -11.71 9.98
N GLY A 329 4.71 -12.01 11.09
CA GLY A 329 4.12 -11.90 12.44
C GLY A 329 3.83 -10.46 12.88
N ASN A 330 4.47 -9.47 12.25
CA ASN A 330 4.25 -8.05 12.49
C ASN A 330 3.55 -7.40 11.29
N HIS A 331 2.45 -6.71 11.58
CA HIS A 331 1.68 -5.95 10.60
C HIS A 331 1.41 -4.50 11.07
N ASN A 332 2.15 -3.99 12.04
CA ASN A 332 2.16 -2.57 12.43
C ASN A 332 2.71 -1.73 11.27
N THR A 333 1.83 -1.33 10.38
CA THR A 333 2.15 -0.40 9.31
C THR A 333 2.70 0.91 9.89
N LEU A 334 4.00 1.13 9.74
CA LEU A 334 4.61 2.44 9.88
C LEU A 334 4.21 3.22 8.64
N ASP A 335 3.19 4.06 8.78
CA ASP A 335 2.80 4.95 7.70
C ASP A 335 2.90 6.39 8.16
N LEU A 336 3.34 7.24 7.23
CA LEU A 336 3.41 8.69 7.39
C LEU A 336 2.05 9.24 7.80
N GLN A 337 0.97 8.67 7.25
CA GLN A 337 -0.40 9.12 7.44
C GLN A 337 -0.92 8.96 8.87
N PHE A 338 -0.54 7.88 9.56
CA PHE A 338 -0.89 7.68 10.98
C PHE A 338 -0.12 8.61 11.92
N ASN A 339 0.97 9.19 11.40
CA ASN A 339 1.80 10.18 12.07
C ASN A 339 1.52 11.61 11.62
N HIS A 340 0.59 11.83 10.67
CA HIS A 340 0.20 13.15 10.20
C HIS A 340 -0.22 14.04 11.36
N LYS A 341 0.32 15.26 11.39
CA LYS A 341 0.12 16.18 12.49
C LYS A 341 -1.14 17.01 12.29
N MET A 342 -2.09 16.86 13.19
CA MET A 342 -3.37 17.57 13.23
C MET A 342 -3.29 18.82 14.10
N LYS A 343 -4.03 19.85 13.71
CA LYS A 343 -4.36 21.01 14.55
C LYS A 343 -5.86 21.06 14.80
N PHE A 344 -6.24 21.35 16.04
CA PHE A 344 -7.64 21.43 16.48
C PHE A 344 -8.11 22.86 16.67
N ASP A 345 -9.38 23.14 16.38
CA ASP A 345 -10.06 24.34 16.86
C ASP A 345 -10.53 24.18 18.33
N LYS A 346 -11.10 25.25 18.88
CA LYS A 346 -11.66 25.26 20.25
C LYS A 346 -12.85 24.31 20.45
N SER A 347 -13.42 23.82 19.36
CA SER A 347 -14.54 22.87 19.37
C SER A 347 -14.08 21.42 19.14
N GLY A 348 -12.76 21.17 19.12
CA GLY A 348 -12.17 19.85 18.90
C GLY A 348 -12.19 19.38 17.45
N ASN A 349 -12.53 20.24 16.47
CA ASN A 349 -12.51 19.87 15.06
C ASN A 349 -11.10 20.03 14.48
N VAL A 350 -10.73 19.17 13.55
CA VAL A 350 -9.49 19.29 12.78
C VAL A 350 -9.61 20.47 11.83
N THR A 351 -8.65 21.40 11.89
CA THR A 351 -8.55 22.57 10.99
C THR A 351 -7.38 22.46 10.03
N LYS A 352 -6.31 21.76 10.44
CA LYS A 352 -5.12 21.54 9.63
C LYS A 352 -4.60 20.12 9.77
N VAL A 353 -4.02 19.60 8.69
CA VAL A 353 -3.22 18.37 8.67
C VAL A 353 -1.88 18.69 8.01
N ASN A 354 -0.76 18.34 8.66
CA ASN A 354 0.60 18.66 8.21
C ASN A 354 0.79 20.15 7.83
N ASN A 355 0.20 21.05 8.62
CA ASN A 355 0.14 22.50 8.38
C ASN A 355 -0.71 22.96 7.18
N GLN A 356 -1.28 22.06 6.39
CA GLN A 356 -2.21 22.39 5.32
C GLN A 356 -3.61 22.62 5.90
N ASN A 357 -4.26 23.71 5.52
CA ASN A 357 -5.65 23.96 5.89
C ASN A 357 -6.56 22.93 5.23
N LEU A 358 -7.49 22.38 6.02
CA LEU A 358 -8.56 21.58 5.46
C LEU A 358 -9.59 22.50 4.78
N PRO A 359 -10.25 22.04 3.69
CA PRO A 359 -11.29 22.81 3.01
C PRO A 359 -12.49 23.10 3.92
N GLN A 360 -12.73 22.25 4.93
CA GLN A 360 -13.69 22.50 6.00
C GLN A 360 -13.19 21.90 7.32
N THR A 361 -13.67 22.41 8.45
CA THR A 361 -13.45 21.80 9.76
C THR A 361 -14.09 20.41 9.81
N VAL A 362 -13.32 19.40 10.16
CA VAL A 362 -13.82 18.00 10.25
C VAL A 362 -13.82 17.50 11.68
N LYS A 363 -14.92 16.85 12.04
CA LYS A 363 -15.05 16.16 13.32
C LYS A 363 -14.24 14.87 13.26
N LEU A 364 -13.32 14.70 14.22
CA LEU A 364 -12.45 13.51 14.28
C LEU A 364 -13.23 12.19 14.25
N TYR A 365 -14.39 12.15 14.90
CA TYR A 365 -15.22 10.96 14.96
C TYR A 365 -15.92 10.65 13.63
N ASP A 366 -15.90 11.53 12.63
CA ASP A 366 -16.42 11.28 11.28
C ASP A 366 -15.34 10.73 10.34
N ILE A 367 -14.07 10.72 10.76
CA ILE A 367 -12.95 10.18 9.99
C ILE A 367 -12.98 8.65 10.04
N PRO A 368 -13.14 7.96 8.90
CA PRO A 368 -13.35 6.53 8.91
C PRO A 368 -12.23 5.69 9.52
N GLY A 369 -10.95 6.03 9.30
CA GLY A 369 -9.82 5.30 9.89
C GLY A 369 -9.85 5.28 11.41
N ILE A 370 -10.20 6.42 12.05
CA ILE A 370 -10.35 6.52 13.51
C ILE A 370 -11.48 5.62 13.99
N ILE A 371 -12.64 5.65 13.30
CA ILE A 371 -13.79 4.80 13.63
C ILE A 371 -13.41 3.32 13.55
N GLN A 372 -12.69 2.90 12.51
CA GLN A 372 -12.27 1.50 12.36
C GLN A 372 -11.25 1.10 13.42
N GLY A 373 -10.29 1.97 13.76
CA GLY A 373 -9.37 1.74 14.87
C GLY A 373 -10.09 1.47 16.19
N LEU A 374 -11.12 2.27 16.51
CA LEU A 374 -11.95 2.08 17.70
C LEU A 374 -12.77 0.79 17.67
N LYS A 375 -13.40 0.48 16.54
CA LYS A 375 -14.15 -0.79 16.37
C LYS A 375 -13.25 -2.01 16.56
N ALA A 376 -12.03 -1.95 16.04
CA ALA A 376 -11.09 -3.06 16.15
C ALA A 376 -10.71 -3.37 17.59
N VAL A 377 -10.66 -2.37 18.48
CA VAL A 377 -10.43 -2.58 19.92
C VAL A 377 -11.72 -2.87 20.71
N GLY A 378 -12.86 -3.06 20.06
CA GLY A 378 -14.13 -3.42 20.70
C GLY A 378 -15.05 -2.24 21.01
N ILE A 379 -14.68 -1.02 20.66
CA ILE A 379 -15.51 0.18 20.86
C ILE A 379 -16.43 0.33 19.64
N THR A 380 -17.54 -0.41 19.62
CA THR A 380 -18.45 -0.50 18.46
C THR A 380 -19.64 0.47 18.51
N ASN A 381 -20.07 0.90 19.70
CA ASN A 381 -21.19 1.82 19.86
C ASN A 381 -20.81 3.24 19.37
N ARG A 382 -21.62 3.80 18.46
CA ARG A 382 -21.34 5.09 17.83
C ARG A 382 -21.33 6.27 18.81
N GLN A 383 -22.23 6.30 19.78
CA GLN A 383 -22.25 7.37 20.79
C GLN A 383 -21.03 7.32 21.70
N THR A 384 -20.61 6.11 22.08
CA THR A 384 -19.35 5.91 22.82
C THR A 384 -18.15 6.37 22.01
N GLN A 385 -18.07 6.06 20.70
CA GLN A 385 -16.99 6.54 19.85
C GLN A 385 -16.93 8.07 19.80
N ILE A 386 -18.07 8.73 19.59
CA ILE A 386 -18.16 10.20 19.55
C ILE A 386 -17.65 10.78 20.87
N ARG A 387 -18.18 10.30 22.00
CA ARG A 387 -17.78 10.75 23.34
C ARG A 387 -16.28 10.59 23.57
N LEU A 388 -15.73 9.39 23.33
CA LEU A 388 -14.32 9.10 23.61
C LEU A 388 -13.36 9.90 22.72
N VAL A 389 -13.72 10.12 21.45
CA VAL A 389 -12.93 10.94 20.54
C VAL A 389 -12.94 12.40 20.97
N THR A 390 -14.11 12.95 21.33
CA THR A 390 -14.22 14.33 21.83
C THR A 390 -13.43 14.52 23.11
N GLU A 391 -13.61 13.64 24.10
CA GLU A 391 -12.87 13.71 25.37
C GLU A 391 -11.34 13.60 25.16
N ALA A 392 -10.88 12.76 24.23
CA ALA A 392 -9.46 12.65 23.91
C ALA A 392 -8.93 13.90 23.20
N ALA A 393 -9.70 14.47 22.27
CA ALA A 393 -9.36 15.72 21.60
C ALA A 393 -9.25 16.88 22.60
N ASP A 394 -10.19 16.99 23.55
CA ASP A 394 -10.19 18.01 24.60
C ASP A 394 -8.96 17.90 25.50
N ARG A 395 -8.63 16.67 25.96
CA ARG A 395 -7.41 16.41 26.74
C ARG A 395 -6.15 16.78 25.96
N MET A 396 -6.14 16.53 24.66
CA MET A 396 -4.99 16.80 23.78
C MET A 396 -4.86 18.29 23.43
N ALA A 397 -5.96 19.04 23.43
CA ALA A 397 -5.97 20.49 23.21
C ALA A 397 -5.52 21.28 24.46
N GLY A 398 -5.69 20.70 25.65
CA GLY A 398 -5.58 21.37 26.95
C GLY A 398 -4.20 21.89 27.40
N THR A 399 -3.12 21.71 26.62
CA THR A 399 -1.77 22.18 27.05
C THR A 399 -1.14 23.25 26.17
N PHE A 400 -1.45 23.34 24.87
CA PHE A 400 -1.08 24.45 23.97
C PHE A 400 -1.84 24.19 22.66
N PHE A 401 -2.67 25.12 22.17
CA PHE A 401 -3.45 24.97 20.90
C PHE A 401 -2.57 24.82 19.63
N ASP A 402 -1.24 24.80 19.78
CA ASP A 402 -0.25 24.54 18.72
C ASP A 402 0.39 23.14 18.80
N ALA A 403 0.03 22.30 19.78
CA ALA A 403 0.56 20.95 19.89
C ALA A 403 0.07 20.08 18.71
N LYS A 404 0.96 19.84 17.75
CA LYS A 404 0.77 18.94 16.61
C LYS A 404 0.63 17.49 17.09
N LYS A 405 -0.59 16.95 17.06
CA LYS A 405 -0.88 15.57 17.45
C LYS A 405 -1.27 14.69 16.28
N SER A 406 -0.93 13.41 16.30
CA SER A 406 -1.26 12.47 15.24
C SER A 406 -2.44 11.56 15.57
N PRO A 407 -3.06 10.90 14.56
CA PRO A 407 -4.06 9.86 14.79
C PRO A 407 -3.56 8.74 15.71
N LYS A 408 -2.26 8.41 15.63
CA LYS A 408 -1.59 7.49 16.56
C LYS A 408 -1.70 7.94 18.01
N GLU A 409 -1.36 9.20 18.28
CA GLU A 409 -1.43 9.78 19.63
C GLU A 409 -2.87 9.83 20.14
N LEU A 410 -3.84 10.15 19.26
CA LEU A 410 -5.26 10.17 19.61
C LEU A 410 -5.80 8.78 19.99
N LEU A 411 -5.58 7.77 19.15
CA LEU A 411 -6.03 6.40 19.44
C LEU A 411 -5.31 5.83 20.66
N ALA A 412 -4.02 6.10 20.83
CA ALA A 412 -3.28 5.72 22.03
C ALA A 412 -3.89 6.37 23.29
N ASN A 413 -4.20 7.67 23.26
CA ASN A 413 -4.84 8.36 24.37
C ASN A 413 -6.19 7.72 24.73
N ILE A 414 -7.05 7.44 23.74
CA ILE A 414 -8.33 6.77 23.99
C ILE A 414 -8.08 5.41 24.65
N ILE A 415 -7.20 4.59 24.07
CA ILE A 415 -6.94 3.22 24.56
C ILE A 415 -6.37 3.22 25.97
N ASP A 416 -5.44 4.11 26.29
CA ASP A 416 -4.82 4.20 27.62
C ASP A 416 -5.85 4.59 28.70
N ASN A 417 -6.86 5.39 28.33
CA ASN A 417 -7.91 5.85 29.25
C ASN A 417 -9.17 4.95 29.29
N GLN A 418 -9.21 3.84 28.56
CA GLN A 418 -10.36 2.90 28.61
C GLN A 418 -10.10 1.71 29.53
N GLY A 419 -11.05 1.34 30.40
CA GLY A 419 -11.00 0.05 31.09
C GLY A 419 -11.26 -1.14 30.16
N GLY A 420 -10.81 -2.34 30.52
CA GLY A 420 -11.31 -3.60 29.92
C GLY A 420 -10.84 -3.96 28.49
N LEU A 421 -9.87 -3.25 27.91
CA LEU A 421 -9.39 -3.50 26.53
C LEU A 421 -8.29 -4.60 26.40
N GLY A 422 -7.99 -5.32 27.49
CA GLY A 422 -6.83 -6.21 27.55
C GLY A 422 -5.49 -5.44 27.53
N PRO A 423 -4.37 -6.08 27.14
CA PRO A 423 -3.05 -5.44 27.09
C PRO A 423 -3.05 -4.21 26.17
N LYS A 424 -2.69 -3.04 26.71
CA LYS A 424 -2.74 -1.75 26.02
C LYS A 424 -1.88 -1.71 24.76
N SER A 425 -0.69 -2.31 24.82
CA SER A 425 0.22 -2.42 23.68
C SER A 425 -0.43 -3.17 22.50
N ALA A 426 -1.08 -4.31 22.78
CA ALA A 426 -1.79 -5.09 21.79
C ALA A 426 -3.00 -4.33 21.21
N ALA A 427 -3.77 -3.65 22.06
CA ALA A 427 -4.90 -2.82 21.62
C ALA A 427 -4.45 -1.67 20.69
N LYS A 428 -3.34 -0.98 21.01
CA LYS A 428 -2.77 0.09 20.17
C LYS A 428 -2.35 -0.43 18.80
N LYS A 429 -1.63 -1.56 18.75
CA LYS A 429 -1.24 -2.23 17.50
C LYS A 429 -2.46 -2.60 16.65
N LYS A 430 -3.52 -3.10 17.30
CA LYS A 430 -4.77 -3.48 16.62
C LYS A 430 -5.53 -2.29 16.04
N ALA A 431 -5.60 -1.18 16.78
CA ALA A 431 -6.23 0.05 16.32
C ALA A 431 -5.48 0.66 15.13
N ALA A 432 -4.14 0.69 15.19
CA ALA A 432 -3.30 1.12 14.08
C ALA A 432 -3.53 0.25 12.83
N PHE A 433 -3.47 -1.08 12.99
CA PHE A 433 -3.70 -2.01 11.89
C PHE A 433 -5.06 -1.80 11.20
N ALA A 434 -6.13 -1.56 11.96
CA ALA A 434 -7.46 -1.28 11.42
C ALA A 434 -7.60 0.12 10.81
N PHE A 435 -6.85 1.12 11.30
CA PHE A 435 -6.75 2.42 10.66
C PHE A 435 -6.17 2.28 9.24
N HIS A 436 -5.11 1.49 9.06
CA HIS A 436 -4.52 1.26 7.73
C HIS A 436 -5.37 0.39 6.82
N ALA A 437 -6.15 -0.53 7.39
CA ALA A 437 -7.07 -1.39 6.63
C ALA A 437 -8.17 -0.62 5.88
N THR A 438 -8.31 0.69 6.10
CA THR A 438 -9.23 1.51 5.31
C THR A 438 -8.65 1.97 3.98
N MET A 439 -7.33 1.95 3.80
CA MET A 439 -6.66 2.44 2.59
C MET A 439 -6.00 1.33 1.79
N GLU A 440 -5.70 0.22 2.47
CA GLU A 440 -5.04 -0.91 1.87
C GLU A 440 -5.73 -2.20 2.29
N ASN A 441 -5.85 -3.11 1.33
CA ASN A 441 -6.34 -4.44 1.63
C ASN A 441 -5.27 -5.25 2.37
N ARG A 442 -5.53 -5.59 3.64
CA ARG A 442 -4.54 -6.21 4.53
C ARG A 442 -4.15 -7.62 4.10
N LEU A 443 -5.07 -8.42 3.59
CA LEU A 443 -4.74 -9.75 3.08
C LEU A 443 -3.91 -9.66 1.78
N MET A 444 -4.24 -8.74 0.88
CA MET A 444 -3.40 -8.50 -0.31
C MET A 444 -2.00 -7.99 0.05
N ARG A 445 -1.87 -7.08 1.03
CA ARG A 445 -0.56 -6.68 1.57
C ARG A 445 0.20 -7.84 2.19
N THR A 446 -0.52 -8.74 2.86
CA THR A 446 0.11 -9.92 3.46
C THR A 446 0.61 -10.88 2.38
N PHE A 447 -0.15 -11.08 1.31
CA PHE A 447 0.27 -11.83 0.14
C PHE A 447 1.55 -11.23 -0.50
N GLU A 448 1.58 -9.92 -0.71
CA GLU A 448 2.76 -9.18 -1.18
C GLU A 448 3.98 -9.38 -0.26
N TYR A 449 3.81 -9.26 1.05
CA TYR A 449 4.93 -9.40 1.99
C TYR A 449 5.44 -10.83 2.06
N THR A 450 4.57 -11.83 1.93
CA THR A 450 5.02 -13.22 1.84
C THR A 450 5.82 -13.43 0.55
N LEU A 451 5.39 -12.86 -0.60
CA LEU A 451 6.17 -12.84 -1.85
C LEU A 451 7.51 -12.10 -1.72
N SER A 452 7.53 -10.99 -0.98
CA SER A 452 8.75 -10.25 -0.66
C SER A 452 9.71 -11.13 0.13
N GLY A 453 9.19 -11.85 1.13
CA GLY A 453 9.95 -12.86 1.86
C GLY A 453 10.55 -13.93 0.95
N PHE A 454 9.78 -14.47 -0.01
CA PHE A 454 10.30 -15.41 -1.01
C PHE A 454 11.45 -14.81 -1.83
N ALA A 455 11.29 -13.56 -2.29
CA ALA A 455 12.28 -12.87 -3.12
C ALA A 455 13.62 -12.69 -2.42
N GLU A 456 13.58 -12.40 -1.13
CA GLU A 456 14.77 -12.03 -0.38
C GLU A 456 15.39 -13.21 0.41
N THR A 457 14.80 -14.43 0.37
CA THR A 457 15.19 -15.56 1.25
C THR A 457 16.65 -16.04 1.06
N ARG A 458 17.26 -15.82 -0.11
CA ARG A 458 18.65 -16.28 -0.39
C ARG A 458 19.65 -15.75 0.65
N HIS A 459 19.44 -14.52 1.12
CA HIS A 459 20.28 -13.91 2.15
C HIS A 459 20.05 -14.52 3.52
N ALA A 460 18.79 -14.75 3.89
CA ALA A 460 18.44 -15.43 5.13
C ALA A 460 19.05 -16.85 5.21
N GLN A 461 18.99 -17.63 4.14
CA GLN A 461 19.59 -18.98 4.08
C GLN A 461 21.12 -18.93 4.18
N THR A 462 21.76 -18.01 3.45
CA THR A 462 23.23 -17.83 3.50
C THR A 462 23.70 -17.36 4.87
N LEU A 463 22.87 -16.58 5.57
CA LEU A 463 23.18 -16.13 6.91
C LEU A 463 22.92 -17.21 7.96
N GLY A 464 21.83 -17.97 7.85
CA GLY A 464 21.56 -19.14 8.68
C GLY A 464 22.70 -20.16 8.57
N SER A 465 23.18 -20.44 7.36
CA SER A 465 24.34 -21.31 7.18
C SER A 465 25.62 -20.70 7.76
N LYS A 466 25.85 -19.39 7.59
CA LYS A 466 27.01 -18.71 8.21
C LYS A 466 26.94 -18.71 9.73
N LEU A 467 25.79 -18.45 10.33
CA LEU A 467 25.56 -18.49 11.77
C LEU A 467 25.75 -19.91 12.30
N SER A 468 25.18 -20.92 11.64
CA SER A 468 25.43 -22.32 11.94
C SER A 468 26.92 -22.64 11.87
N THR A 469 27.59 -22.31 10.75
CA THR A 469 29.04 -22.53 10.59
C THR A 469 29.87 -21.77 11.63
N GLN A 470 29.44 -20.58 12.05
CA GLN A 470 30.13 -19.80 13.08
C GLN A 470 29.96 -20.41 14.46
N ILE A 471 28.78 -20.95 14.76
CA ILE A 471 28.53 -21.68 16.00
C ILE A 471 29.28 -23.00 15.98
N ASP A 472 29.27 -23.72 14.85
CA ASP A 472 30.08 -24.91 14.64
C ASP A 472 31.57 -24.57 14.83
N ASN A 473 32.06 -23.44 14.31
CA ASN A 473 33.44 -23.00 14.52
C ASN A 473 33.72 -22.59 15.97
N LEU A 474 32.77 -21.97 16.67
CA LEU A 474 32.91 -21.64 18.08
C LEU A 474 33.02 -22.93 18.90
N TYR A 475 32.15 -23.89 18.60
CA TYR A 475 32.14 -25.21 19.20
C TYR A 475 33.40 -26.00 18.82
N MET A 476 33.89 -25.91 17.60
CA MET A 476 35.15 -26.53 17.18
C MET A 476 36.37 -25.83 17.79
N THR A 477 36.31 -24.54 18.10
CA THR A 477 37.36 -23.87 18.88
C THR A 477 37.37 -24.39 20.32
N VAL A 478 36.19 -24.69 20.87
CA VAL A 478 36.02 -25.38 22.15
C VAL A 478 36.48 -26.86 22.04
N ASN A 479 36.19 -27.56 20.95
CA ASN A 479 36.37 -29.02 20.83
C ASN A 479 37.75 -29.43 20.25
N TYR A 480 38.37 -28.58 19.43
CA TYR A 480 39.62 -28.82 18.68
C TYR A 480 40.68 -27.73 18.84
N GLY A 481 40.38 -26.62 19.53
CA GLY A 481 41.35 -25.59 19.91
C GLY A 481 42.31 -26.09 20.98
N GLU A 482 43.19 -26.99 20.54
CA GLU A 482 44.31 -27.64 21.19
C GLU A 482 43.99 -28.29 22.55
N GLN A 483 44.29 -29.59 22.68
CA GLN A 483 44.61 -30.20 23.98
C GLN A 483 45.70 -29.43 24.77
N ASN A 484 46.29 -28.38 24.19
CA ASN A 484 47.30 -27.50 24.76
C ASN A 484 46.77 -26.12 25.21
N THR A 485 45.51 -25.76 24.97
CA THR A 485 44.96 -24.55 25.60
C THR A 485 44.68 -24.82 27.09
N PRO A 486 44.84 -23.84 27.98
CA PRO A 486 44.51 -24.01 29.40
C PRO A 486 43.07 -24.47 29.64
N TRP A 487 42.16 -24.14 28.71
CA TRP A 487 40.77 -24.57 28.78
C TRP A 487 40.58 -26.03 28.34
N GLY A 488 41.14 -26.43 27.20
CA GLY A 488 41.11 -27.82 26.74
C GLY A 488 41.77 -28.78 27.73
N GLN A 489 42.88 -28.37 28.35
CA GLN A 489 43.54 -29.11 29.43
C GLN A 489 42.68 -29.19 30.69
N HIS A 490 41.98 -28.11 31.06
CA HIS A 490 41.10 -28.09 32.23
C HIS A 490 39.92 -29.04 32.07
N VAL A 491 39.26 -29.01 30.91
CA VAL A 491 38.14 -29.90 30.58
C VAL A 491 38.62 -31.35 30.52
N ALA A 492 39.74 -31.62 29.83
CA ALA A 492 40.33 -32.95 29.78
C ALA A 492 40.74 -33.46 31.17
N GLN A 493 41.33 -32.62 32.03
CA GLN A 493 41.67 -32.99 33.41
C GLN A 493 40.44 -33.30 34.26
N LYS A 494 39.36 -32.53 34.14
CA LYS A 494 38.10 -32.81 34.83
C LYS A 494 37.45 -34.09 34.30
N MET A 495 37.53 -34.35 33.00
CA MET A 495 37.05 -35.60 32.39
C MET A 495 37.90 -36.81 32.83
N LEU A 496 39.22 -36.66 32.93
CA LEU A 496 40.13 -37.71 33.43
C LEU A 496 39.95 -37.99 34.94
N ALA A 497 39.57 -36.97 35.72
CA ALA A 497 39.27 -37.14 37.14
C ALA A 497 37.99 -37.97 37.39
N VAL A 498 37.12 -38.04 36.37
CA VAL A 498 35.92 -38.88 36.36
C VAL A 498 36.31 -40.22 35.75
N ASN A 499 37.02 -41.02 36.55
CA ASN A 499 37.58 -42.32 36.15
C ASN A 499 36.48 -43.38 35.93
N VAL A 500 35.71 -43.24 34.86
CA VAL A 500 34.75 -44.24 34.39
C VAL A 500 35.49 -45.14 33.41
N ASN A 501 35.80 -46.37 33.82
CA ASN A 501 36.43 -47.42 33.00
C ASN A 501 36.04 -47.35 31.52
N ASP A 502 36.98 -47.02 30.62
CA ASP A 502 37.10 -47.22 29.15
C ASP A 502 35.85 -47.37 28.23
N GLN A 503 34.63 -47.07 28.67
CA GLN A 503 33.39 -47.40 27.95
C GLN A 503 32.49 -46.20 27.63
N VAL A 504 32.86 -44.99 28.01
CA VAL A 504 32.07 -43.79 27.66
C VAL A 504 32.60 -43.23 26.34
N ASP A 505 31.81 -43.38 25.27
CA ASP A 505 32.06 -42.73 23.98
C ASP A 505 31.82 -41.22 24.08
N TYR A 506 32.83 -40.51 24.59
CA TYR A 506 32.81 -39.06 24.73
C TYR A 506 32.68 -38.33 23.39
N GLY A 507 33.22 -38.92 22.31
CA GLY A 507 33.03 -38.42 20.94
C GLY A 507 31.56 -38.45 20.55
N GLY A 508 30.86 -39.54 20.88
CA GLY A 508 29.42 -39.68 20.72
C GLY A 508 28.61 -38.70 21.57
N LEU A 509 28.99 -38.47 22.83
CA LEU A 509 28.30 -37.50 23.71
C LEU A 509 28.46 -36.06 23.21
N LEU A 510 29.68 -35.65 22.85
CA LEU A 510 29.96 -34.30 22.34
C LEU A 510 29.38 -34.10 20.93
N GLY A 511 29.40 -35.12 20.08
CA GLY A 511 28.73 -35.12 18.79
C GLY A 511 27.21 -35.00 18.94
N GLY A 512 26.62 -35.72 19.90
CA GLY A 512 25.21 -35.64 20.25
C GLY A 512 24.80 -34.27 20.79
N LEU A 513 25.60 -33.69 21.69
CA LEU A 513 25.38 -32.34 22.22
C LEU A 513 25.44 -31.29 21.10
N ASN A 514 26.43 -31.38 20.22
CA ASN A 514 26.55 -30.48 19.07
C ASN A 514 25.33 -30.60 18.14
N GLY A 515 24.92 -31.84 17.82
CA GLY A 515 23.73 -32.09 17.01
C GLY A 515 22.46 -31.47 17.61
N ARG A 516 22.29 -31.55 18.94
CA ARG A 516 21.16 -30.94 19.65
C ARG A 516 21.24 -29.42 19.69
N ILE A 517 22.39 -28.84 20.03
CA ILE A 517 22.60 -27.38 20.02
C ILE A 517 22.30 -26.83 18.62
N SER A 518 22.87 -27.42 17.57
CA SER A 518 22.64 -26.98 16.19
C SER A 518 21.17 -27.18 15.76
N SER A 519 20.51 -28.26 16.16
CA SER A 519 19.06 -28.43 15.91
C SER A 519 18.24 -27.35 16.61
N THR A 520 18.44 -27.15 17.91
CA THR A 520 17.70 -26.15 18.70
C THR A 520 17.98 -24.73 18.22
N LEU A 521 19.19 -24.42 17.76
CA LEU A 521 19.50 -23.13 17.14
C LEU A 521 18.74 -22.92 15.84
N ASN A 522 18.72 -23.92 14.97
CA ASN A 522 17.98 -23.87 13.70
C ASN A 522 16.46 -23.79 13.92
N GLU A 523 15.96 -24.36 15.01
CA GLU A 523 14.55 -24.27 15.41
C GLU A 523 14.20 -22.93 16.06
N ALA A 524 15.10 -22.41 16.92
CA ALA A 524 14.86 -21.21 17.70
C ALA A 524 15.08 -19.92 16.90
N PHE A 525 16.02 -19.91 15.96
CA PHE A 525 16.25 -18.74 15.10
C PHE A 525 15.53 -18.88 13.78
N THR A 526 14.59 -17.97 13.52
CA THR A 526 13.89 -17.87 12.24
C THR A 526 14.14 -16.51 11.60
N TYR A 527 14.26 -16.49 10.28
CA TYR A 527 14.37 -15.26 9.52
C TYR A 527 12.97 -14.90 9.00
N LYS A 528 12.44 -13.77 9.47
CA LYS A 528 11.11 -13.30 9.07
C LYS A 528 11.25 -12.00 8.32
N TYR A 529 10.59 -11.91 7.17
CA TYR A 529 10.48 -10.63 6.47
C TYR A 529 9.63 -9.68 7.32
N ASN A 530 10.20 -8.54 7.67
CA ASN A 530 9.55 -7.48 8.42
C ASN A 530 9.36 -6.27 7.49
N PRO A 531 8.14 -6.02 6.98
CA PRO A 531 7.85 -4.90 6.08
C PRO A 531 8.02 -3.53 6.77
N GLU A 532 8.13 -3.50 8.10
CA GLU A 532 8.21 -2.28 8.91
C GLU A 532 9.65 -1.86 9.21
N LEU A 533 10.63 -2.67 8.86
CA LEU A 533 12.02 -2.38 9.17
C LEU A 533 12.44 -1.11 8.40
N VAL A 534 12.55 0.02 9.10
CA VAL A 534 12.99 1.31 8.56
C VAL A 534 14.51 1.32 8.54
N HIS A 535 15.12 1.56 7.37
CA HIS A 535 16.57 1.74 7.29
C HIS A 535 16.93 3.14 6.83
N GLY A 536 17.39 3.97 7.78
CA GLY A 536 17.75 5.37 7.54
C GLY A 536 18.97 5.59 6.64
N GLN A 537 19.70 4.53 6.26
CA GLN A 537 20.93 4.61 5.44
C GLN A 537 20.92 3.71 4.19
N LEU A 538 19.84 2.96 3.90
CA LEU A 538 19.85 1.97 2.82
C LEU A 538 19.05 2.36 1.57
N SER A 539 18.20 3.38 1.63
CA SER A 539 17.44 3.84 0.45
C SER A 539 17.96 5.18 -0.06
N ASP A 540 19.19 5.21 -0.58
CA ASP A 540 19.60 6.33 -1.44
C ASP A 540 18.77 6.36 -2.74
N ASP A 541 18.02 5.29 -3.05
CA ASP A 541 17.12 5.21 -4.20
C ASP A 541 15.83 6.03 -4.09
N GLY A 542 15.53 6.59 -2.90
CA GLY A 542 14.41 7.48 -2.68
C GLY A 542 13.02 6.84 -2.53
N HIS A 543 12.87 5.51 -2.65
CA HIS A 543 11.53 4.88 -2.64
C HIS A 543 11.39 3.57 -1.85
N SER A 544 12.46 2.83 -1.55
CA SER A 544 12.39 1.59 -0.74
C SER A 544 12.98 1.80 0.66
N SER A 545 12.43 2.73 1.45
CA SER A 545 12.95 3.04 2.80
C SER A 545 12.57 2.01 3.88
N HIS A 546 11.82 0.98 3.51
CA HIS A 546 11.21 0.03 4.44
C HIS A 546 11.16 -1.39 3.89
N GLY A 547 11.27 -2.35 4.82
CA GLY A 547 11.15 -3.78 4.52
C GLY A 547 12.51 -4.46 4.48
N GLY A 548 12.62 -5.58 5.18
CA GLY A 548 13.82 -6.40 5.18
C GLY A 548 13.66 -7.60 6.09
N PHE A 549 14.61 -8.53 6.05
CA PHE A 549 14.60 -9.67 6.95
C PHE A 549 15.05 -9.28 8.35
N THR A 550 14.34 -9.72 9.38
CA THR A 550 14.80 -9.66 10.77
C THR A 550 15.07 -11.05 11.30
N ILE A 551 16.10 -11.17 12.14
CA ILE A 551 16.33 -12.38 12.93
C ILE A 551 15.32 -12.39 14.07
N THR A 552 14.61 -13.50 14.18
CA THR A 552 13.60 -13.72 15.21
C THR A 552 14.03 -14.91 16.05
N PHE A 553 14.01 -14.75 17.36
CA PHE A 553 14.30 -15.79 18.32
C PHE A 553 13.02 -16.27 18.99
N THR A 554 12.70 -17.54 18.83
CA THR A 554 11.68 -18.25 19.60
C THR A 554 12.37 -18.89 20.79
N HIS A 555 12.05 -18.41 21.99
CA HIS A 555 12.65 -18.95 23.21
C HIS A 555 12.24 -20.43 23.38
N PRO A 556 13.18 -21.37 23.48
CA PRO A 556 12.87 -22.80 23.37
C PRO A 556 11.99 -23.31 24.53
N THR A 557 12.04 -22.66 25.69
CA THR A 557 11.18 -22.99 26.86
C THR A 557 9.83 -22.27 26.86
N THR A 558 9.80 -20.94 26.78
CA THR A 558 8.55 -20.17 26.88
C THR A 558 7.77 -20.12 25.56
N GLN A 559 8.41 -20.49 24.44
CA GLN A 559 7.89 -20.33 23.08
C GLN A 559 7.57 -18.86 22.74
N GLU A 560 8.09 -17.90 23.53
CA GLU A 560 7.95 -16.49 23.25
C GLU A 560 8.87 -16.09 22.10
N GLU A 561 8.29 -15.39 21.14
CA GLU A 561 8.98 -14.90 19.96
C GLU A 561 9.46 -13.46 20.16
N SER A 562 10.74 -13.19 19.89
CA SER A 562 11.35 -11.87 20.01
C SER A 562 12.16 -11.53 18.75
N VAL A 563 12.13 -10.26 18.34
CA VAL A 563 12.97 -9.79 17.22
C VAL A 563 14.32 -9.40 17.78
N ILE A 564 15.39 -9.95 17.23
CA ILE A 564 16.75 -9.62 17.60
C ILE A 564 17.14 -8.34 16.86
N THR A 565 17.28 -7.26 17.61
CA THR A 565 17.62 -5.93 17.09
C THR A 565 19.00 -5.47 17.51
N THR A 566 19.56 -6.07 18.56
CA THR A 566 20.87 -5.74 19.12
C THR A 566 21.76 -6.97 19.32
N PRO A 567 23.09 -6.77 19.41
CA PRO A 567 24.04 -7.80 19.80
C PRO A 567 23.72 -8.50 21.12
N ASP A 568 23.36 -7.75 22.15
CA ASP A 568 23.09 -8.28 23.48
C ASP A 568 21.85 -9.17 23.49
N GLU A 569 20.84 -8.83 22.69
CA GLU A 569 19.66 -9.67 22.46
C GLU A 569 20.05 -10.99 21.79
N LEU A 570 20.92 -10.96 20.77
CA LEU A 570 21.41 -12.18 20.11
C LEU A 570 22.18 -13.08 21.08
N ALA A 571 23.10 -12.50 21.86
CA ALA A 571 23.87 -13.21 22.86
C ALA A 571 22.96 -13.82 23.94
N THR A 572 21.95 -13.08 24.39
CA THR A 572 20.95 -13.55 25.36
C THR A 572 20.13 -14.70 24.80
N ALA A 573 19.71 -14.61 23.54
CA ALA A 573 18.98 -15.67 22.84
C ALA A 573 19.81 -16.95 22.72
N VAL A 574 21.08 -16.83 22.32
CA VAL A 574 22.01 -17.97 22.25
C VAL A 574 22.18 -18.59 23.64
N LYS A 575 22.40 -17.80 24.71
CA LYS A 575 22.48 -18.32 26.09
C LYS A 575 21.25 -19.14 26.47
N ALA A 576 20.05 -18.64 26.18
CA ALA A 576 18.80 -19.33 26.49
C ALA A 576 18.71 -20.71 25.81
N ILE A 577 19.21 -20.83 24.57
CA ILE A 577 19.25 -22.10 23.84
C ILE A 577 20.20 -23.08 24.50
N PHE A 578 21.42 -22.66 24.80
CA PHE A 578 22.37 -23.52 25.49
C PHE A 578 21.78 -23.99 26.83
N VAL A 579 21.17 -23.10 27.63
CA VAL A 579 20.56 -23.46 28.93
C VAL A 579 19.47 -24.51 28.75
N HIS A 580 18.66 -24.36 27.70
CA HIS A 580 17.61 -25.31 27.37
C HIS A 580 18.18 -26.70 27.03
N VAL A 581 19.17 -26.77 26.15
CA VAL A 581 19.81 -28.04 25.76
C VAL A 581 20.49 -28.69 26.97
N ALA A 582 21.21 -27.93 27.78
CA ALA A 582 21.81 -28.42 29.02
C ALA A 582 20.77 -29.05 29.96
N THR A 583 19.61 -28.40 30.08
CA THR A 583 18.51 -28.88 30.93
C THR A 583 17.90 -30.18 30.39
N GLN A 584 17.72 -30.29 29.07
CA GLN A 584 17.24 -31.53 28.42
C GLN A 584 18.24 -32.68 28.57
N ASP A 585 19.54 -32.40 28.48
CA ASP A 585 20.59 -33.41 28.63
C ASP A 585 20.69 -33.91 30.06
N ILE A 586 20.65 -33.00 31.04
CA ILE A 586 20.57 -33.36 32.46
C ILE A 586 19.36 -34.26 32.70
N ALA A 587 18.18 -33.90 32.19
CA ALA A 587 16.98 -34.72 32.33
C ALA A 587 17.11 -36.10 31.64
N THR A 588 17.80 -36.17 30.50
CA THR A 588 18.03 -37.44 29.78
C THR A 588 18.99 -38.34 30.56
N ILE A 589 20.07 -37.78 31.12
CA ILE A 589 21.01 -38.50 31.99
C ILE A 589 20.30 -38.96 33.27
N GLU A 590 19.48 -38.08 33.86
CA GLU A 590 18.65 -38.35 35.03
C GLU A 590 17.53 -39.36 34.78
N ASN A 591 17.26 -39.77 33.54
CA ASN A 591 16.28 -40.82 33.23
C ASN A 591 16.93 -42.07 32.61
N GLY A 592 18.20 -42.02 32.20
CA GLY A 592 18.92 -43.17 31.65
C GLY A 592 19.43 -44.15 32.72
N ASN A 593 19.66 -45.40 32.30
CA ASN A 593 20.32 -46.44 33.09
C ASN A 593 21.85 -46.27 33.00
N TRP A 594 22.37 -45.27 33.71
CA TRP A 594 23.81 -45.03 33.84
C TRP A 594 24.32 -45.65 35.14
N THR A 595 25.47 -46.34 35.07
CA THR A 595 26.09 -47.05 36.19
C THR A 595 26.48 -46.12 37.35
N ASP A 596 26.76 -44.84 37.07
CA ASP A 596 26.97 -43.79 38.07
C ASP A 596 26.31 -42.46 37.66
N LYS A 597 24.99 -42.45 37.79
CA LYS A 597 24.12 -41.35 37.38
C LYS A 597 24.45 -40.01 38.05
N ASN A 598 24.81 -40.02 39.33
CA ASN A 598 25.12 -38.80 40.09
C ASN A 598 26.45 -38.18 39.63
N LEU A 599 27.45 -39.02 39.31
CA LEU A 599 28.73 -38.57 38.80
C LEU A 599 28.62 -38.00 37.39
N VAL A 600 27.87 -38.68 36.50
CA VAL A 600 27.63 -38.20 35.13
C VAL A 600 26.83 -36.90 35.14
N THR A 601 25.75 -36.81 35.91
CA THR A 601 24.93 -35.58 36.00
C THR A 601 25.72 -34.41 36.59
N SER A 602 26.46 -34.61 37.69
CA SER A 602 27.23 -33.52 38.32
C SER A 602 28.40 -33.03 37.47
N THR A 603 29.09 -33.95 36.78
CA THR A 603 30.17 -33.62 35.84
C THR A 603 29.63 -32.89 34.63
N HIS A 604 28.54 -33.39 34.03
CA HIS A 604 27.92 -32.77 32.86
C HIS A 604 27.36 -31.38 33.19
N ALA A 605 26.67 -31.23 34.32
CA ALA A 605 26.15 -29.93 34.77
C ALA A 605 27.27 -28.92 35.09
N THR A 606 28.38 -29.38 35.67
CA THR A 606 29.56 -28.54 35.95
C THR A 606 30.26 -28.12 34.65
N LEU A 607 30.44 -29.05 33.72
CA LEU A 607 31.04 -28.78 32.41
C LEU A 607 30.20 -27.77 31.62
N MET A 608 28.87 -27.97 31.57
CA MET A 608 27.98 -27.02 30.91
C MET A 608 28.07 -25.64 31.58
N ARG A 609 28.01 -25.56 32.93
CA ARG A 609 28.16 -24.30 33.67
C ARG A 609 29.49 -23.59 33.36
N GLU A 610 30.61 -24.31 33.33
CA GLU A 610 31.92 -23.74 33.02
C GLU A 610 32.02 -23.31 31.54
N ILE A 611 31.40 -24.04 30.61
CA ILE A 611 31.23 -23.59 29.22
C ILE A 611 30.44 -22.28 29.19
N PHE A 612 29.32 -22.18 29.91
CA PHE A 612 28.52 -20.95 29.98
C PHE A 612 29.27 -19.75 30.54
N GLU A 613 30.05 -19.95 31.60
CA GLU A 613 30.80 -18.89 32.26
C GLU A 613 32.00 -18.41 31.42
N LYS A 614 32.55 -19.26 30.55
CA LYS A 614 33.74 -18.96 29.74
C LYS A 614 33.47 -18.64 28.28
N VAL A 615 32.28 -18.93 27.74
CA VAL A 615 31.87 -18.37 26.46
C VAL A 615 31.71 -16.87 26.68
N ASP A 616 32.75 -16.11 26.32
CA ASP A 616 32.73 -14.66 26.31
C ASP A 616 31.67 -14.21 25.31
N THR A 617 30.48 -13.94 25.82
CA THR A 617 29.34 -13.58 24.99
C THR A 617 29.47 -12.21 24.35
N GLU A 618 30.32 -11.37 24.91
CA GLU A 618 30.69 -10.08 24.33
C GLU A 618 31.61 -10.30 23.12
N GLN A 619 32.60 -11.18 23.23
CA GLN A 619 33.46 -11.59 22.11
C GLN A 619 32.71 -12.41 21.05
N LEU A 620 31.77 -13.27 21.45
CA LEU A 620 30.89 -14.00 20.53
C LEU A 620 30.02 -13.02 19.73
N GLY A 621 29.38 -12.06 20.43
CA GLY A 621 28.64 -10.97 19.80
C GLY A 621 29.53 -10.17 18.86
N ALA A 622 30.70 -9.73 19.32
CA ALA A 622 31.67 -8.97 18.55
C ALA A 622 32.19 -9.73 17.32
N ASN A 623 32.44 -11.04 17.40
CA ASN A 623 32.91 -11.85 16.27
C ASN A 623 31.81 -12.13 15.24
N LEU A 624 30.56 -12.31 15.70
CA LEU A 624 29.39 -12.38 14.82
C LEU A 624 29.19 -11.05 14.08
N ILE A 625 29.45 -9.92 14.75
CA ILE A 625 29.33 -8.56 14.21
C ILE A 625 30.49 -8.21 13.24
N ALA A 626 31.74 -8.38 13.69
CA ALA A 626 32.96 -8.07 12.93
C ALA A 626 33.07 -8.86 11.60
N ARG A 627 32.36 -9.99 11.49
CA ARG A 627 32.31 -10.77 10.24
C ARG A 627 31.01 -10.57 9.46
N THR A 628 30.05 -9.87 10.06
CA THR A 628 28.91 -9.31 9.36
C THR A 628 29.15 -7.87 8.91
N ASP A 629 30.37 -7.33 9.00
CA ASP A 629 30.83 -5.94 8.73
C ASP A 629 30.29 -5.20 7.49
N LYS A 630 29.57 -5.85 6.57
CA LYS A 630 28.65 -5.15 5.66
C LYS A 630 27.34 -4.66 6.33
N LEU A 631 27.16 -4.88 7.63
CA LEU A 631 25.97 -4.55 8.42
C LEU A 631 26.18 -3.43 9.46
N GLN A 632 27.41 -2.93 9.63
CA GLN A 632 27.69 -1.96 10.70
C GLN A 632 26.91 -0.65 10.48
N GLY A 633 26.03 -0.34 11.44
CA GLY A 633 25.22 0.88 11.50
C GLY A 633 23.70 0.66 11.54
N ASN A 634 23.23 -0.56 11.28
CA ASN A 634 21.79 -0.86 11.16
C ASN A 634 21.33 -1.94 12.16
N PRO A 635 20.05 -1.95 12.60
CA PRO A 635 19.46 -3.11 13.28
C PRO A 635 19.74 -4.38 12.46
N VAL A 636 19.80 -5.56 13.10
CA VAL A 636 20.18 -6.88 12.51
C VAL A 636 19.19 -7.38 11.45
N GLY A 637 18.92 -6.54 10.45
CA GLY A 637 18.09 -6.82 9.33
C GLY A 637 18.68 -6.34 8.02
N PHE A 638 18.20 -6.98 6.95
CA PHE A 638 18.90 -7.06 5.67
C PHE A 638 17.95 -6.62 4.56
N THR A 639 18.43 -5.76 3.66
CA THR A 639 17.62 -5.20 2.56
C THR A 639 18.21 -5.40 1.16
N GLN A 640 19.43 -5.94 1.02
CA GLN A 640 20.08 -6.03 -0.29
C GLN A 640 20.07 -7.45 -0.86
N GLY A 641 19.56 -7.58 -2.09
CA GLY A 641 19.73 -8.73 -2.98
C GLY A 641 18.54 -9.68 -3.09
N ALA A 642 17.33 -9.15 -3.28
CA ALA A 642 16.23 -9.99 -3.73
C ALA A 642 16.62 -10.72 -5.04
N ASP A 643 16.28 -12.01 -5.13
CA ASP A 643 16.46 -12.85 -6.31
C ASP A 643 15.06 -13.11 -6.89
N PRO A 644 14.47 -12.13 -7.61
CA PRO A 644 13.13 -12.29 -8.19
C PRO A 644 13.09 -13.49 -9.14
N ALA A 645 14.23 -13.87 -9.74
CA ALA A 645 14.31 -15.04 -10.59
C ALA A 645 14.04 -16.35 -9.84
N LYS A 646 14.47 -16.47 -8.59
CA LYS A 646 14.13 -17.62 -7.74
C LYS A 646 12.63 -17.70 -7.47
N VAL A 647 11.97 -16.57 -7.20
CA VAL A 647 10.51 -16.54 -6.97
C VAL A 647 9.75 -16.88 -8.23
N VAL A 648 10.17 -16.29 -9.36
CA VAL A 648 9.61 -16.60 -10.67
C VAL A 648 9.75 -18.09 -10.97
N ARG A 649 10.93 -18.68 -10.85
CA ARG A 649 11.12 -20.13 -11.07
C ARG A 649 10.31 -20.99 -10.12
N MET A 650 10.15 -20.56 -8.86
CA MET A 650 9.31 -21.28 -7.89
C MET A 650 7.85 -21.27 -8.32
N LEU A 651 7.36 -20.13 -8.80
CA LEU A 651 5.99 -19.99 -9.24
C LEU A 651 5.79 -20.70 -10.57
N PHE A 652 6.73 -20.57 -11.50
CA PHE A 652 6.66 -21.04 -12.88
C PHE A 652 7.83 -22.01 -13.12
N PRO A 653 7.77 -23.25 -12.59
CA PRO A 653 8.91 -24.19 -12.60
C PRO A 653 9.36 -24.61 -14.00
N ASN A 654 8.53 -24.40 -15.01
CA ASN A 654 8.86 -24.67 -16.41
C ASN A 654 9.62 -23.52 -17.09
N THR A 655 9.90 -22.41 -16.39
CA THR A 655 10.73 -21.31 -16.92
C THR A 655 12.21 -21.70 -16.87
N SER A 656 12.78 -22.04 -18.02
CA SER A 656 14.18 -22.48 -18.13
C SER A 656 15.15 -21.33 -18.39
N ALA A 657 14.71 -20.23 -19.01
CA ALA A 657 15.58 -19.13 -19.42
C ALA A 657 15.35 -17.85 -18.61
N VAL A 658 16.44 -17.28 -18.09
CA VAL A 658 16.49 -15.93 -17.50
C VAL A 658 17.67 -15.21 -18.16
N HIS A 659 17.45 -14.20 -18.99
CA HIS A 659 18.51 -13.36 -19.52
C HIS A 659 18.85 -12.29 -18.50
N THR A 660 20.08 -12.36 -18.00
CA THR A 660 20.68 -11.26 -17.25
C THR A 660 21.64 -10.55 -18.18
N THR A 661 21.39 -9.26 -18.43
CA THR A 661 22.25 -8.41 -19.23
C THR A 661 22.82 -7.32 -18.34
N LYS A 662 24.13 -7.09 -18.43
CA LYS A 662 24.74 -5.91 -17.80
C LYS A 662 24.58 -4.73 -18.74
N LEU A 663 23.92 -3.67 -18.31
CA LEU A 663 23.98 -2.40 -19.02
C LEU A 663 25.30 -1.71 -18.67
N ASP A 664 26.17 -1.47 -19.65
CA ASP A 664 27.44 -0.78 -19.45
C ASP A 664 27.19 0.73 -19.23
N GLN A 665 27.92 1.32 -18.28
CA GLN A 665 27.82 2.73 -17.89
C GLN A 665 28.61 3.66 -18.83
N SER A 666 29.39 3.12 -19.76
CA SER A 666 30.33 3.88 -20.58
C SER A 666 29.66 4.83 -21.59
N GLU A 667 28.36 4.70 -21.84
CA GLU A 667 27.65 5.52 -22.83
C GLU A 667 26.97 6.77 -22.23
N ASN A 668 27.28 7.93 -22.80
CA ASN A 668 26.66 9.24 -22.50
C ASN A 668 25.15 9.33 -22.85
N ASN A 669 24.48 8.21 -23.15
CA ASN A 669 23.09 8.15 -23.64
C ASN A 669 22.30 6.99 -23.00
N THR A 670 22.34 6.92 -21.67
CA THR A 670 21.71 5.89 -20.83
C THR A 670 20.25 5.58 -21.19
N GLY A 671 19.46 6.59 -21.59
CA GLY A 671 18.07 6.38 -22.04
C GLY A 671 17.97 5.58 -23.35
N LYS A 672 18.86 5.82 -24.32
CA LYS A 672 18.93 5.06 -25.58
C LYS A 672 19.37 3.62 -25.32
N THR A 673 20.35 3.39 -24.45
CA THR A 673 20.81 2.04 -24.09
C THR A 673 19.69 1.21 -23.44
N VAL A 674 18.91 1.80 -22.52
CA VAL A 674 17.74 1.13 -21.92
C VAL A 674 16.67 0.84 -22.97
N LEU A 675 16.35 1.82 -23.83
CA LEU A 675 15.33 1.64 -24.87
C LEU A 675 15.71 0.54 -25.86
N ASN A 676 16.95 0.54 -26.34
CA ASN A 676 17.47 -0.51 -27.23
C ASN A 676 17.41 -1.87 -26.55
N HIS A 677 17.83 -1.96 -25.28
CA HIS A 677 17.73 -3.21 -24.53
C HIS A 677 16.29 -3.72 -24.41
N VAL A 678 15.34 -2.84 -24.10
CA VAL A 678 13.91 -3.19 -24.04
C VAL A 678 13.40 -3.67 -25.40
N ILE A 679 13.69 -2.94 -26.49
CA ILE A 679 13.24 -3.30 -27.84
C ILE A 679 13.84 -4.64 -28.28
N THR A 680 15.15 -4.84 -28.12
CA THR A 680 15.83 -6.10 -28.44
C THR A 680 15.25 -7.26 -27.64
N THR A 681 14.92 -7.03 -26.36
CA THR A 681 14.26 -8.05 -25.54
C THR A 681 12.87 -8.39 -26.06
N LEU A 682 12.05 -7.38 -26.38
CA LEU A 682 10.71 -7.58 -26.95
C LEU A 682 10.73 -8.32 -28.29
N LYS A 683 11.71 -8.01 -29.15
CA LYS A 683 11.94 -8.74 -30.41
C LYS A 683 12.33 -10.19 -30.17
N ALA A 684 13.31 -10.44 -29.29
CA ALA A 684 13.72 -11.80 -28.96
C ALA A 684 12.54 -12.63 -28.43
N MET A 685 11.65 -12.01 -27.65
CA MET A 685 10.41 -12.62 -27.19
C MET A 685 9.44 -12.91 -28.35
N GLN A 686 9.21 -11.95 -29.24
CA GLN A 686 8.35 -12.12 -30.42
C GLN A 686 8.86 -13.24 -31.34
N THR A 687 10.18 -13.30 -31.61
CA THR A 687 10.78 -14.34 -32.44
C THR A 687 10.62 -15.74 -31.82
N LYS A 688 10.78 -15.86 -30.49
CA LYS A 688 10.52 -17.14 -29.81
C LYS A 688 9.06 -17.57 -29.93
N VAL A 689 8.14 -16.63 -29.79
CA VAL A 689 6.70 -16.87 -29.90
C VAL A 689 6.28 -17.23 -31.32
N SER A 690 6.76 -16.51 -32.34
CA SER A 690 6.39 -16.75 -33.73
C SER A 690 6.84 -18.12 -34.24
N ASN A 691 7.88 -18.68 -33.62
CA ASN A 691 8.37 -20.02 -33.92
C ASN A 691 7.52 -21.14 -33.29
N GLU A 692 6.58 -20.82 -32.39
CA GLU A 692 5.68 -21.76 -31.71
C GLU A 692 4.26 -21.79 -32.30
N ASP A 693 4.08 -21.41 -33.58
CA ASP A 693 2.79 -21.36 -34.33
C ASP A 693 1.69 -20.44 -33.74
N ASN A 694 1.98 -19.67 -32.68
CA ASN A 694 1.02 -18.81 -32.02
C ASN A 694 1.21 -17.33 -32.40
N ASN A 695 0.46 -16.86 -33.41
CA ASN A 695 0.32 -15.42 -33.67
C ASN A 695 -0.43 -14.75 -32.51
N TYR A 696 0.28 -14.16 -31.55
CA TYR A 696 -0.35 -13.33 -30.54
C TYR A 696 -0.97 -12.08 -31.18
N SER A 697 -2.22 -11.79 -30.80
CA SER A 697 -2.86 -10.55 -31.20
C SER A 697 -2.18 -9.35 -30.52
N VAL A 698 -2.30 -8.17 -31.13
CA VAL A 698 -1.90 -6.90 -30.52
C VAL A 698 -2.54 -6.72 -29.13
N ASP A 699 -3.75 -7.24 -28.93
CA ASP A 699 -4.43 -7.20 -27.64
C ASP A 699 -3.79 -8.12 -26.59
N THR A 700 -3.23 -9.26 -27.00
CA THR A 700 -2.43 -10.11 -26.10
C THR A 700 -1.16 -9.38 -25.66
N LEU A 701 -0.41 -8.81 -26.61
CA LEU A 701 0.78 -8.00 -26.30
C LEU A 701 0.45 -6.78 -25.43
N ARG A 702 -0.75 -6.19 -25.60
CA ARG A 702 -1.22 -5.07 -24.79
C ARG A 702 -1.41 -5.40 -23.31
N ASN A 703 -1.79 -6.64 -23.03
CA ASN A 703 -2.03 -7.12 -21.68
C ASN A 703 -0.82 -7.81 -21.06
N MET A 704 0.25 -8.03 -21.84
CA MET A 704 1.49 -8.59 -21.32
C MET A 704 2.16 -7.66 -20.31
N SER A 705 2.56 -8.24 -19.18
CA SER A 705 3.43 -7.60 -18.20
C SER A 705 4.53 -8.59 -17.83
N ILE A 706 5.79 -8.21 -17.98
CA ILE A 706 6.92 -9.12 -17.76
C ILE A 706 7.71 -8.59 -16.55
N PRO A 707 7.96 -9.41 -15.51
CA PRO A 707 8.84 -9.00 -14.43
C PRO A 707 10.20 -8.56 -14.97
N MET A 708 10.74 -7.49 -14.42
CA MET A 708 12.07 -7.00 -14.75
C MET A 708 12.68 -6.46 -13.46
N SER A 709 13.98 -6.63 -13.28
CA SER A 709 14.65 -6.11 -12.09
C SER A 709 16.07 -5.64 -12.38
N THR A 710 16.51 -4.65 -11.63
CA THR A 710 17.92 -4.36 -11.41
C THR A 710 18.39 -5.01 -10.11
N ASP A 711 19.66 -4.82 -9.75
CA ASP A 711 20.17 -5.25 -8.43
C ASP A 711 19.45 -4.55 -7.25
N THR A 712 18.78 -3.42 -7.51
CA THR A 712 18.15 -2.57 -6.47
C THR A 712 16.64 -2.41 -6.60
N HIS A 713 16.05 -2.69 -7.77
CA HIS A 713 14.63 -2.45 -8.02
C HIS A 713 13.98 -3.55 -8.85
N ALA A 714 12.65 -3.67 -8.77
CA ALA A 714 11.86 -4.46 -9.71
C ALA A 714 10.65 -3.69 -10.24
N PHE A 715 10.32 -3.97 -11.50
CA PHE A 715 9.32 -3.30 -12.32
C PHE A 715 8.58 -4.35 -13.15
N LEU A 716 7.51 -3.93 -13.83
CA LEU A 716 6.85 -4.74 -14.84
C LEU A 716 7.00 -4.08 -16.21
N LEU A 717 7.74 -4.71 -17.12
CA LEU A 717 7.80 -4.31 -18.52
C LEU A 717 6.43 -4.49 -19.16
N LYS A 718 5.88 -3.42 -19.76
CA LYS A 718 4.55 -3.40 -20.39
C LYS A 718 4.66 -2.89 -21.84
N PRO A 719 4.97 -3.77 -22.81
CA PRO A 719 5.15 -3.38 -24.21
C PRO A 719 3.91 -2.74 -24.84
N GLY A 720 2.74 -3.14 -24.33
CA GLY A 720 1.43 -2.67 -24.74
C GLY A 720 1.13 -1.18 -24.61
N LEU A 721 1.90 -0.46 -23.80
CA LEU A 721 1.57 0.92 -23.42
C LEU A 721 1.95 1.95 -24.49
N SER A 722 2.84 1.59 -25.41
CA SER A 722 3.26 2.46 -26.50
C SER A 722 2.93 1.83 -27.85
N PRO A 723 1.95 2.37 -28.60
CA PRO A 723 1.70 1.98 -29.99
C PRO A 723 2.97 2.08 -30.86
N PHE A 724 3.89 2.98 -30.51
CA PHE A 724 5.19 3.11 -31.15
C PHE A 724 6.06 1.87 -30.92
N LEU A 725 6.19 1.35 -29.69
CA LEU A 725 6.97 0.13 -29.45
C LEU A 725 6.47 -1.03 -30.30
N LEU A 726 5.14 -1.18 -30.37
CA LEU A 726 4.52 -2.22 -31.19
C LEU A 726 4.82 -2.05 -32.69
N GLN A 727 4.87 -0.81 -33.20
CA GLN A 727 5.25 -0.54 -34.60
C GLN A 727 6.74 -0.76 -34.90
N GLN A 728 7.60 -0.61 -33.89
CA GLN A 728 9.05 -0.75 -34.05
C GLN A 728 9.53 -2.20 -33.95
N MET A 729 8.73 -3.09 -33.36
CA MET A 729 9.04 -4.51 -33.26
C MET A 729 9.26 -5.18 -34.64
N ASP A 730 8.59 -4.70 -35.69
CA ASP A 730 8.67 -5.26 -37.05
C ASP A 730 9.81 -4.69 -37.92
N ARG A 731 10.61 -3.73 -37.43
CA ARG A 731 11.68 -3.07 -38.21
C ARG A 731 13.06 -3.66 -37.93
N GLU A 732 14.02 -3.51 -38.84
CA GLU A 732 15.42 -3.88 -38.59
C GLU A 732 16.08 -2.97 -37.53
N GLU A 733 17.17 -3.40 -36.89
CA GLU A 733 17.80 -2.67 -35.77
C GLU A 733 18.35 -1.29 -36.19
N ASP A 734 18.90 -1.19 -37.39
CA ASP A 734 19.39 0.07 -37.96
C ASP A 734 18.23 1.04 -38.27
N ASP A 735 17.11 0.52 -38.79
CA ASP A 735 15.88 1.30 -39.02
C ASP A 735 15.23 1.81 -37.73
N ILE A 736 15.47 1.16 -36.59
CA ILE A 736 14.96 1.60 -35.29
C ILE A 736 15.77 2.79 -34.80
N ASN A 737 17.10 2.73 -34.87
CA ASN A 737 17.94 3.87 -34.50
C ASN A 737 17.62 5.09 -35.37
N ASP A 738 17.47 4.90 -36.68
CA ASP A 738 17.11 5.96 -37.62
C ASP A 738 15.66 6.43 -37.45
N SER A 739 14.70 5.54 -37.18
CA SER A 739 13.30 5.94 -36.95
C SER A 739 13.06 6.58 -35.59
N ILE A 740 13.80 6.18 -34.55
CA ILE A 740 13.84 6.88 -33.27
C ILE A 740 14.35 8.29 -33.54
N ASP A 741 15.51 8.46 -34.18
CA ASP A 741 16.09 9.78 -34.41
C ASP A 741 15.23 10.64 -35.38
N THR A 742 14.56 10.05 -36.37
CA THR A 742 13.72 10.79 -37.34
C THR A 742 12.29 11.05 -36.89
N GLN A 743 11.68 10.21 -36.05
CA GLN A 743 10.36 10.48 -35.46
C GLN A 743 10.44 11.35 -34.22
N THR A 744 11.56 11.30 -33.48
CA THR A 744 11.78 12.14 -32.30
C THR A 744 12.36 13.51 -32.63
N LYS A 745 13.00 13.69 -33.79
CA LYS A 745 13.23 15.00 -34.43
C LYS A 745 11.99 15.35 -35.26
N PRO A 746 10.99 16.04 -34.72
CA PRO A 746 9.74 16.24 -35.45
C PRO A 746 10.02 17.21 -36.60
N GLN A 747 9.64 16.86 -37.83
CA GLN A 747 9.41 17.84 -38.90
C GLN A 747 8.43 18.94 -38.47
N GLN A 748 7.56 18.63 -37.50
CA GLN A 748 6.68 19.58 -36.81
C GLN A 748 7.40 20.56 -35.90
N LEU A 749 8.61 20.29 -35.39
CA LEU A 749 9.39 21.30 -34.65
C LEU A 749 9.95 22.37 -35.60
N THR A 750 10.18 22.01 -36.86
CA THR A 750 10.52 22.97 -37.93
C THR A 750 9.28 23.79 -38.30
N GLU A 751 8.12 23.17 -38.52
CA GLU A 751 6.86 23.89 -38.76
C GLU A 751 6.37 24.71 -37.54
N PHE A 752 6.65 24.29 -36.30
CA PHE A 752 6.31 25.01 -35.06
C PHE A 752 7.33 26.12 -34.73
N ALA A 753 8.60 25.94 -35.10
CA ALA A 753 9.60 27.02 -35.10
C ALA A 753 9.28 28.08 -36.16
N ASP A 754 8.66 27.68 -37.27
CA ASP A 754 8.22 28.57 -38.35
C ASP A 754 6.84 29.21 -38.08
N THR A 755 5.95 28.53 -37.34
CA THR A 755 4.62 29.03 -36.96
C THR A 755 4.60 29.55 -35.52
N ALA A 756 5.25 30.70 -35.32
CA ALA A 756 4.91 31.72 -34.32
C ALA A 756 4.73 31.28 -32.85
N LEU A 757 5.85 31.17 -32.12
CA LEU A 757 5.85 31.66 -30.74
C LEU A 757 5.77 33.19 -30.77
N ASN A 758 4.65 33.78 -30.38
CA ASN A 758 4.57 35.23 -30.21
C ASN A 758 5.66 35.66 -29.22
N ARG A 759 6.58 36.53 -29.66
CA ARG A 759 7.71 37.02 -28.85
C ARG A 759 7.26 37.57 -27.49
N GLN A 760 6.05 38.13 -27.41
CA GLN A 760 5.45 38.59 -26.16
C GLN A 760 5.08 37.45 -25.19
N GLU A 761 4.60 36.31 -25.71
CA GLU A 761 4.26 35.15 -24.89
C GLU A 761 5.51 34.47 -24.35
N VAL A 762 6.58 34.38 -25.16
CA VAL A 762 7.90 33.87 -24.73
C VAL A 762 8.49 34.77 -23.66
N LEU A 763 8.45 36.10 -23.83
CA LEU A 763 8.94 37.04 -22.83
C LEU A 763 8.10 37.01 -21.54
N GLY A 764 6.77 36.87 -21.66
CA GLY A 764 5.87 36.70 -20.51
C GLY A 764 6.08 35.37 -19.79
N PHE A 765 6.41 34.30 -20.51
CA PHE A 765 6.83 33.03 -19.94
C PHE A 765 8.15 33.17 -19.19
N VAL A 766 9.18 33.78 -19.81
CA VAL A 766 10.48 34.06 -19.18
C VAL A 766 10.32 34.85 -17.89
N ASP A 767 9.40 35.82 -17.83
CA ASP A 767 9.15 36.60 -16.61
C ASP A 767 8.59 35.78 -15.45
N ARG A 768 7.68 34.85 -15.75
CA ARG A 768 7.13 33.90 -14.76
C ARG A 768 8.19 32.88 -14.34
N PHE A 769 8.93 32.37 -15.32
CA PHE A 769 9.86 31.27 -15.16
C PHE A 769 11.17 31.68 -14.48
N ALA A 770 11.77 32.80 -14.86
CA ALA A 770 12.97 33.32 -14.24
C ALA A 770 12.77 33.67 -12.76
N GLY A 771 11.55 34.04 -12.36
CA GLY A 771 11.20 34.20 -10.95
C GLY A 771 11.21 32.88 -10.16
N ALA A 772 10.73 31.79 -10.76
CA ALA A 772 10.66 30.48 -10.10
C ALA A 772 12.02 29.83 -9.87
N PHE A 773 13.02 30.12 -10.73
CA PHE A 773 14.36 29.53 -10.66
C PHE A 773 15.46 30.52 -10.22
N GLY A 774 15.08 31.72 -9.77
CA GLY A 774 16.03 32.74 -9.32
C GLY A 774 17.00 33.23 -10.41
N MET A 775 16.59 33.17 -11.68
CA MET A 775 17.41 33.60 -12.81
C MET A 775 17.42 35.12 -12.94
N ASN A 776 18.52 35.67 -13.47
CA ASN A 776 18.56 37.09 -13.82
C ASN A 776 17.68 37.34 -15.04
N LYS A 777 16.46 37.84 -14.79
CA LYS A 777 15.44 38.11 -15.82
C LYS A 777 15.98 38.96 -16.98
N ASN A 778 16.81 39.95 -16.68
CA ASN A 778 17.36 40.87 -17.67
C ASN A 778 18.41 40.17 -18.53
N ALA A 779 19.26 39.32 -17.94
CA ALA A 779 20.24 38.54 -18.69
C ALA A 779 19.58 37.55 -19.66
N VAL A 780 18.56 36.82 -19.22
CA VAL A 780 17.81 35.87 -20.07
C VAL A 780 17.08 36.61 -21.19
N LYS A 781 16.41 37.73 -20.87
CA LYS A 781 15.75 38.57 -21.89
C LYS A 781 16.74 39.17 -22.89
N GLN A 782 17.93 39.55 -22.44
CA GLN A 782 18.95 40.13 -23.31
C GLN A 782 19.56 39.07 -24.23
N ALA A 783 19.83 37.87 -23.73
CA ALA A 783 20.23 36.73 -24.56
C ALA A 783 19.20 36.40 -25.65
N LEU A 784 17.90 36.38 -25.29
CA LEU A 784 16.80 36.16 -26.23
C LEU A 784 16.60 37.32 -27.22
N ARG A 785 16.95 38.56 -26.85
CA ARG A 785 16.88 39.73 -27.74
C ARG A 785 18.02 39.74 -28.76
N ASN A 786 19.18 39.20 -28.40
CA ASN A 786 20.37 39.15 -29.25
C ASN A 786 20.26 38.07 -30.35
N GLN A 787 19.35 37.11 -30.20
CA GLN A 787 18.97 36.17 -31.25
C GLN A 787 18.16 36.93 -32.32
N GLN A 788 18.77 37.23 -33.47
CA GLN A 788 18.22 38.12 -34.51
C GLN A 788 17.16 37.48 -35.44
N HIS A 789 17.01 36.16 -35.44
CA HIS A 789 16.04 35.42 -36.26
C HIS A 789 15.29 34.38 -35.41
N SER A 790 14.32 33.64 -36.01
CA SER A 790 13.31 32.82 -35.31
C SER A 790 13.87 32.12 -34.05
N LEU A 791 13.22 32.36 -32.90
CA LEU A 791 13.63 31.77 -31.63
C LEU A 791 13.39 30.26 -31.70
N LYS A 792 14.43 29.50 -32.03
CA LYS A 792 14.33 28.04 -31.94
C LYS A 792 14.19 27.66 -30.47
N PRO A 793 13.44 26.59 -30.15
CA PRO A 793 13.32 26.10 -28.78
C PRO A 793 14.69 25.90 -28.08
N ASN A 794 15.71 25.38 -28.79
CA ASN A 794 17.06 25.24 -28.24
C ASN A 794 17.71 26.59 -27.88
N ASP A 795 17.52 27.65 -28.69
CA ASP A 795 18.06 28.98 -28.39
C ASP A 795 17.46 29.57 -27.11
N ILE A 796 16.16 29.30 -26.88
CA ILE A 796 15.47 29.68 -25.63
C ILE A 796 16.05 28.91 -24.44
N TYR A 797 16.26 27.59 -24.61
CA TYR A 797 16.87 26.75 -23.59
C TYR A 797 18.29 27.19 -23.24
N GLN A 798 19.17 27.35 -24.23
CA GLN A 798 20.55 27.80 -24.01
C GLN A 798 20.59 29.19 -23.33
N SER A 799 19.68 30.09 -23.72
CA SER A 799 19.56 31.41 -23.09
C SER A 799 19.10 31.34 -21.63
N MET A 800 18.20 30.41 -21.30
CA MET A 800 17.77 30.17 -19.91
C MET A 800 18.87 29.51 -19.07
N VAL A 801 19.55 28.50 -19.61
CA VAL A 801 20.66 27.81 -18.93
C VAL A 801 21.83 28.77 -18.69
N ALA A 802 22.16 29.62 -19.66
CA ALA A 802 23.19 30.65 -19.49
C ALA A 802 22.85 31.66 -18.37
N GLY A 803 21.56 31.93 -18.14
CA GLY A 803 21.07 32.81 -17.08
C GLY A 803 20.97 32.18 -15.69
N LEU A 804 21.26 30.88 -15.54
CA LEU A 804 21.33 30.22 -14.23
C LEU A 804 22.61 30.58 -13.46
N PRO A 805 22.54 30.80 -12.13
CA PRO A 805 23.72 30.79 -11.27
C PRO A 805 24.50 29.48 -11.40
N ASP A 806 25.82 29.52 -11.28
CA ASP A 806 26.69 28.33 -11.49
C ASP A 806 26.39 27.19 -10.52
N ASP A 807 25.98 27.50 -9.27
CA ASP A 807 25.55 26.51 -8.29
C ASP A 807 24.26 25.78 -8.73
N ASN A 808 23.39 26.44 -9.50
CA ASN A 808 22.19 25.85 -10.06
C ASN A 808 22.47 24.98 -11.30
N LYS A 809 23.49 25.32 -12.10
CA LYS A 809 23.90 24.50 -13.26
C LYS A 809 24.41 23.12 -12.82
N LYS A 810 25.11 23.05 -11.67
CA LYS A 810 25.64 21.80 -11.12
C LYS A 810 24.59 20.87 -10.49
N ALA A 811 23.38 21.37 -10.19
CA ALA A 811 22.32 20.64 -9.49
C ALA A 811 21.28 19.98 -10.42
N GLY A 812 21.57 19.82 -11.72
CA GLY A 812 20.63 19.23 -12.69
C GLY A 812 19.41 20.11 -13.02
N ARG A 813 19.43 21.41 -12.68
CA ARG A 813 18.32 22.33 -12.99
C ARG A 813 18.19 22.66 -14.47
N ALA A 814 19.24 22.49 -15.27
CA ALA A 814 19.17 22.67 -16.72
C ALA A 814 18.15 21.70 -17.34
N ASP A 815 18.19 20.42 -16.97
CA ASP A 815 17.25 19.40 -17.48
C ASP A 815 15.79 19.70 -17.07
N GLN A 816 15.58 20.25 -15.87
CA GLN A 816 14.27 20.72 -15.42
C GLN A 816 13.75 21.89 -16.29
N ILE A 817 14.63 22.81 -16.70
CA ILE A 817 14.27 23.93 -17.58
C ILE A 817 13.87 23.44 -18.96
N ALA A 818 14.66 22.54 -19.56
CA ALA A 818 14.35 21.92 -20.85
C ALA A 818 12.95 21.28 -20.85
N PHE A 819 12.62 20.53 -19.80
CA PHE A 819 11.32 19.90 -19.68
C PHE A 819 10.18 20.89 -19.48
N TYR A 820 10.35 21.90 -18.63
CA TYR A 820 9.32 22.93 -18.46
C TYR A 820 9.04 23.65 -19.77
N LEU A 821 10.06 23.89 -20.59
CA LEU A 821 9.88 24.42 -21.94
C LEU A 821 9.09 23.41 -22.80
N ALA A 822 9.47 22.13 -22.83
CA ALA A 822 8.77 21.09 -23.59
C ALA A 822 7.28 20.98 -23.23
N LYS A 823 6.98 20.94 -21.93
CA LYS A 823 5.62 20.88 -21.39
C LYS A 823 4.83 22.17 -21.64
N THR A 824 5.44 23.34 -21.44
CA THR A 824 4.75 24.62 -21.63
C THR A 824 4.40 24.85 -23.09
N PHE A 825 5.26 24.39 -24.00
CA PHE A 825 5.03 24.52 -25.44
C PHE A 825 4.28 23.34 -26.05
N ASN A 826 3.79 22.40 -25.22
CA ASN A 826 3.02 21.24 -25.68
C ASN A 826 3.74 20.49 -26.82
N ALA A 827 5.08 20.52 -26.82
CA ALA A 827 5.86 19.80 -27.81
C ALA A 827 5.44 18.33 -27.68
N PRO A 828 4.98 17.66 -28.75
CA PRO A 828 4.59 16.27 -28.68
C PRO A 828 5.86 15.47 -28.38
N THR A 829 6.13 15.27 -27.10
CA THR A 829 7.06 14.25 -26.66
C THR A 829 6.40 12.96 -27.08
N ARG A 830 6.98 12.23 -28.03
CA ARG A 830 6.56 10.85 -28.25
C ARG A 830 7.10 10.07 -27.07
N GLU A 831 6.35 9.98 -25.98
CA GLU A 831 6.76 9.14 -24.87
C GLU A 831 6.66 7.66 -25.24
N VAL A 832 7.73 6.94 -24.92
CA VAL A 832 7.75 5.50 -25.01
C VAL A 832 7.62 4.96 -23.60
N ILE A 833 6.38 4.77 -23.15
CA ILE A 833 6.10 4.11 -21.87
C ILE A 833 6.44 2.64 -22.00
N PHE A 834 7.35 2.15 -21.16
CA PHE A 834 7.84 0.78 -21.26
C PHE A 834 7.70 -0.02 -19.96
N ALA A 835 7.58 0.61 -18.78
CA ALA A 835 7.47 -0.12 -17.52
C ALA A 835 6.45 0.47 -16.54
N ASP A 836 5.79 -0.39 -15.78
CA ASP A 836 5.04 -0.07 -14.55
C ASP A 836 6.01 -0.18 -13.37
N THR A 837 6.17 0.91 -12.63
CA THR A 837 7.13 0.99 -11.51
C THR A 837 6.65 0.21 -10.29
N ASN A 838 5.42 -0.29 -10.31
CA ASN A 838 4.67 -0.83 -9.18
C ASN A 838 4.27 0.21 -8.14
N TRP A 839 4.75 1.45 -8.25
CA TRP A 839 4.37 2.55 -7.38
C TRP A 839 3.02 3.15 -7.80
N GLY A 840 2.37 3.77 -6.83
CA GLY A 840 1.15 4.53 -7.06
C GLY A 840 1.09 5.78 -6.20
N ASN A 841 0.24 6.73 -6.63
CA ASN A 841 -0.08 7.95 -5.90
C ASN A 841 -1.60 8.13 -5.90
N GLY A 842 -2.27 7.59 -4.88
CA GLY A 842 -3.73 7.52 -4.83
C GLY A 842 -4.26 6.55 -5.89
N ASP A 843 -5.01 7.07 -6.88
CA ASP A 843 -5.58 6.30 -8.01
C ASP A 843 -4.68 6.28 -9.25
N LYS A 844 -3.45 6.76 -9.13
CA LYS A 844 -2.56 6.88 -10.27
C LYS A 844 -1.44 5.86 -10.15
N ASP A 845 -1.22 5.14 -11.23
CA ASP A 845 -0.06 4.26 -11.34
C ASP A 845 1.14 5.09 -11.81
N ILE A 846 2.34 4.76 -11.34
CA ILE A 846 3.55 5.40 -11.83
C ILE A 846 4.23 4.46 -12.80
N HIS A 847 4.55 4.98 -13.97
CA HIS A 847 5.19 4.25 -15.06
C HIS A 847 6.53 4.90 -15.42
N PHE A 848 7.44 4.13 -15.97
CA PHE A 848 8.62 4.66 -16.64
C PHE A 848 8.41 4.71 -18.14
N GLY A 849 8.91 5.79 -18.73
CA GLY A 849 9.03 5.93 -20.16
C GLY A 849 10.31 6.65 -20.56
N VAL A 850 10.70 6.46 -21.80
CA VAL A 850 11.77 7.26 -22.41
C VAL A 850 11.12 8.39 -23.19
N VAL A 851 11.68 9.59 -23.02
CA VAL A 851 11.29 10.80 -23.75
C VAL A 851 12.50 11.30 -24.51
N PHE A 852 12.30 11.66 -25.78
CA PHE A 852 13.28 12.51 -26.45
C PHE A 852 13.07 13.96 -26.04
N ASN A 853 14.08 14.54 -25.42
CA ASN A 853 14.06 15.94 -25.02
C ASN A 853 14.59 16.81 -26.18
N PRO A 854 13.74 17.58 -26.87
CA PRO A 854 14.15 18.34 -28.05
C PRO A 854 15.10 19.51 -27.75
N PHE A 855 15.29 19.84 -26.47
CA PHE A 855 16.19 20.91 -26.05
C PHE A 855 17.59 20.39 -25.70
N SER A 856 17.68 19.16 -25.18
CA SER A 856 18.96 18.51 -24.89
C SER A 856 19.47 17.63 -26.03
N ASP A 857 18.61 17.29 -27.00
CA ASP A 857 18.87 16.32 -28.07
C ASP A 857 19.24 14.94 -27.50
N LYS A 858 18.65 14.58 -26.35
CA LYS A 858 18.93 13.34 -25.61
C LYS A 858 17.66 12.56 -25.31
N HIS A 859 17.83 11.25 -25.19
CA HIS A 859 16.84 10.34 -24.63
C HIS A 859 16.96 10.34 -23.11
N GLU A 860 15.87 10.69 -22.45
CA GLU A 860 15.81 10.80 -21.00
C GLU A 860 14.82 9.79 -20.44
N LEU A 861 15.18 9.16 -19.33
CA LEU A 861 14.25 8.34 -18.55
C LEU A 861 13.38 9.27 -17.70
N TRP A 862 12.07 9.03 -17.74
CA TRP A 862 11.05 9.81 -17.04
C TRP A 862 10.06 8.91 -16.32
N SER A 863 9.50 9.42 -15.23
CA SER A 863 8.32 8.83 -14.60
C SER A 863 7.05 9.57 -15.04
N PHE A 864 5.99 8.79 -15.21
CA PHE A 864 4.68 9.23 -15.67
C PHE A 864 3.61 8.76 -14.71
N GLU A 865 2.68 9.64 -14.36
CA GLU A 865 1.47 9.26 -13.66
C GLU A 865 0.41 8.84 -14.68
N TYR A 866 -0.07 7.60 -14.60
CA TYR A 866 -1.19 7.08 -15.37
C TYR A 866 -2.46 7.11 -14.53
N ASN A 867 -3.48 7.82 -14.99
CA ASN A 867 -4.76 7.94 -14.31
C ASN A 867 -5.84 6.99 -14.84
N GLY A 868 -5.46 5.97 -15.61
CA GLY A 868 -6.39 5.06 -16.30
C GLY A 868 -6.79 5.53 -17.71
N GLN A 869 -6.54 6.78 -18.08
CA GLN A 869 -6.85 7.31 -19.40
C GLN A 869 -5.60 7.86 -20.08
N ASP A 870 -4.88 8.74 -19.38
CA ASP A 870 -3.77 9.51 -19.90
C ASP A 870 -2.52 9.37 -19.01
N TYR A 871 -1.37 9.62 -19.61
CA TYR A 871 -0.09 9.72 -18.92
C TYR A 871 0.27 11.19 -18.70
N THR A 872 0.69 11.54 -17.49
CA THR A 872 1.22 12.87 -17.17
C THR A 872 2.65 12.73 -16.67
N ALA A 873 3.61 13.29 -17.39
CA ALA A 873 5.01 13.31 -16.96
C ALA A 873 5.17 14.02 -15.60
N ARG A 874 5.94 13.40 -14.69
CA ARG A 874 6.11 13.84 -13.30
C ARG A 874 7.51 14.38 -13.04
N ASN A 875 8.52 13.52 -13.12
CA ASN A 875 9.93 13.87 -12.90
C ASN A 875 10.85 12.90 -13.65
N SER A 876 12.04 13.37 -14.04
CA SER A 876 13.13 12.46 -14.41
C SER A 876 13.68 11.85 -13.11
N PRO A 877 13.54 10.53 -12.88
CA PRO A 877 14.24 9.88 -11.79
C PRO A 877 15.75 10.07 -11.96
N ASP A 878 16.51 9.94 -10.87
CA ASP A 878 17.97 9.96 -10.95
C ASP A 878 18.45 8.79 -11.82
N GLN A 879 18.68 9.07 -13.10
CA GLN A 879 18.96 8.06 -14.12
C GLN A 879 20.13 7.17 -13.70
N LYS A 880 21.13 7.75 -13.02
CA LYS A 880 22.27 7.00 -12.51
C LYS A 880 21.83 5.92 -11.54
N LYS A 881 20.95 6.20 -10.59
CA LYS A 881 20.48 5.21 -9.61
C LYS A 881 19.63 4.10 -10.20
N PHE A 882 18.85 4.41 -11.24
CA PHE A 882 17.92 3.47 -11.83
C PHE A 882 18.52 2.58 -12.90
N VAL A 883 19.52 3.08 -13.63
CA VAL A 883 20.11 2.34 -14.74
C VAL A 883 21.38 1.58 -14.33
N GLN A 884 21.96 1.92 -13.18
CA GLN A 884 23.08 1.18 -12.60
C GLN A 884 22.69 -0.22 -12.15
N GLY A 885 23.56 -1.20 -12.46
CA GLY A 885 23.45 -2.58 -12.00
C GLY A 885 23.20 -3.57 -13.14
N ASN A 886 23.11 -4.85 -12.78
CA ASN A 886 22.71 -5.87 -13.73
C ASN A 886 21.20 -5.81 -13.91
N TRP A 887 20.75 -5.82 -15.16
CA TRP A 887 19.34 -5.94 -15.49
C TRP A 887 19.01 -7.40 -15.74
N THR A 888 17.99 -7.89 -15.07
CA THR A 888 17.44 -9.22 -15.24
C THR A 888 16.06 -9.10 -15.86
N ILE A 889 15.88 -9.69 -17.03
CA ILE A 889 14.60 -9.83 -17.70
C ILE A 889 14.32 -11.34 -17.85
N PHE A 890 13.04 -11.69 -17.94
CA PHE A 890 12.63 -13.07 -18.14
C PHE A 890 12.12 -13.28 -19.57
N ASP A 891 12.63 -14.31 -20.24
CA ASP A 891 12.68 -14.36 -21.72
C ASP A 891 11.59 -15.21 -22.36
N GLU A 892 10.78 -15.86 -21.52
CA GLU A 892 9.79 -16.85 -21.93
C GLU A 892 8.41 -16.38 -21.45
N PRO A 893 7.82 -15.35 -22.08
CA PRO A 893 6.55 -14.77 -21.65
C PRO A 893 5.45 -15.85 -21.54
N HIS A 894 5.39 -16.79 -22.49
CA HIS A 894 4.42 -17.89 -22.48
C HIS A 894 4.52 -18.79 -21.23
N ASN A 895 5.72 -18.95 -20.65
CA ASN A 895 5.91 -19.72 -19.41
C ASN A 895 5.41 -18.94 -18.17
N PHE A 896 5.14 -17.64 -18.33
CA PHE A 896 4.29 -16.83 -17.45
C PHE A 896 2.83 -16.87 -17.91
N GLY A 897 2.36 -18.00 -18.44
CA GLY A 897 0.94 -18.34 -18.66
C GLY A 897 0.12 -17.35 -19.49
N PHE A 898 0.67 -16.83 -20.58
CA PHE A 898 -0.10 -16.11 -21.63
C PHE A 898 -0.78 -17.07 -22.60
#